data_AF-A0AA50Q8B6-F1
#
_entry.id   AF-A0AA50Q8B6-F1
#
_cell.length_a   1.000
_cell.length_b   1.000
_cell.length_c   1.000
_cell.angle_alpha   90.00
_cell.angle_beta   90.00
_cell.angle_gamma   90.00
#
_symmetry.space_group_name_H-M   'P 1'
#
loop_
_entity.id
_entity.type
_entity.pdbx_description
1 polymer ?
#
loop_
_entity_poly.entity_id
_entity_poly.type
_entity_poly.pdbx_seq_one_letter_code
_entity_poly.pdbx_strand_id
1 'polypeptide(L)'
;MKYLVSVVACCLLSACSFGDADVEFTPEKGEERSYQLYSTTNITVDNGQRTETVNATSHQLLRYKVLETGKNSRFQVHVDYMNMRDGQGSGVSSSQRADRNPEMHAIFSQGFEFSLNLDDGSVKEFSALNKPVWQALLAERGAELEQELKKLFSSSAFLSTIPAKAGAVVALPAYQGHANAKLTVLQVTDTHVLAKVESGGEQAKIYGQLMLERERGWLAQLALVAEAPFERYGYKGTVRSNVIMLPQERQLGDLTQYLGFYDFPVFEYQKQPDVVLDNVNKTLTQDAVFAYDAGYFYQQDDLLKLTYQYDFSGFKPEGGFNLTDITAHSADGTVLPLQLSKVGSYSYPEQDGFHQSEQQNLLIGWNAPNDLLAQVAEFRATAHYRGAKLVKLNLTPDPSKTVVLQYEDIQLELSPIPDKPFSYLLKSRGSTDKSWLYRRFDGAEGAMVKYLSPPPTGPDWLTPAEQNMVALASAAQYESITQFTFPAAPPTLTLYVNTVVDSGELTKNIRFIPTQDYAQNVAYPPVQQQLLYSDDMYASYVNQPQVTAPEYPALLEPQVVAKYGVSLLLTSEQAAVCTLSVVDAPKVNEHTLQWTNTSTNTNNTGFGGGLDKFVLYQLTSADGIRRNFYYINVSSTLACTGTPKWQALAYQPEQSWLIDITQLPNVDTHQTVADFMRRYRFLNAQNLQLAPAIQGDSSDFYQRPLQQVLREERWFVLAGRAAQIEQLTISGEPVNKQWVNTFPALP
;
A
#
# COMPACT_ATOMS: atom_id res chain seq x y z
N MET A 1 6.83 28.25 -13.42
CA MET A 1 8.31 28.39 -13.51
C MET A 1 9.07 27.39 -12.65
N LYS A 2 8.86 27.30 -11.31
CA LYS A 2 9.37 26.19 -10.45
C LYS A 2 9.21 24.80 -11.10
N TYR A 3 8.13 24.63 -11.84
CA TYR A 3 7.76 23.41 -12.56
C TYR A 3 8.63 23.09 -13.79
N LEU A 4 9.03 24.09 -14.60
CA LEU A 4 9.93 23.91 -15.76
C LEU A 4 11.32 23.44 -15.32
N VAL A 5 11.81 23.99 -14.19
CA VAL A 5 13.09 23.64 -13.56
C VAL A 5 13.15 22.16 -13.16
N SER A 6 12.03 21.59 -12.70
CA SER A 6 12.00 20.23 -12.14
C SER A 6 11.86 19.13 -13.21
N VAL A 7 11.23 19.42 -14.35
CA VAL A 7 11.10 18.49 -15.49
C VAL A 7 12.41 18.37 -16.25
N VAL A 8 13.19 19.45 -16.30
CA VAL A 8 14.43 19.54 -17.07
C VAL A 8 15.66 19.08 -16.28
N ALA A 9 15.59 19.04 -14.94
CA ALA A 9 16.70 18.67 -14.06
C ALA A 9 17.19 17.21 -14.18
N CYS A 10 16.60 16.39 -15.06
CA CYS A 10 16.93 14.96 -15.22
C CYS A 10 17.77 14.63 -16.46
N CYS A 11 18.46 15.61 -17.06
CA CYS A 11 19.47 15.37 -18.10
C CYS A 11 20.77 14.79 -17.52
N LEU A 12 20.71 13.82 -16.60
CA LEU A 12 21.87 13.38 -15.82
C LEU A 12 22.56 12.16 -16.44
N LEU A 13 23.86 12.34 -16.68
CA LEU A 13 24.93 11.34 -16.65
C LEU A 13 24.86 10.30 -17.79
N SER A 14 24.99 10.77 -19.03
CA SER A 14 25.55 9.95 -20.11
C SER A 14 27.04 10.27 -20.31
N ALA A 15 27.84 9.24 -20.67
CA ALA A 15 29.29 9.33 -20.84
C ALA A 15 29.66 9.58 -22.33
N CYS A 16 30.41 10.62 -22.69
CA CYS A 16 30.72 11.11 -24.04
C CYS A 16 32.19 10.84 -24.50
N SER A 17 32.50 9.79 -25.29
CA SER A 17 33.84 9.14 -25.32
C SER A 17 35.07 9.87 -25.90
N PHE A 18 36.25 9.31 -25.51
CA PHE A 18 37.40 8.99 -26.38
C PHE A 18 38.14 7.71 -25.90
N GLY A 19 38.05 6.56 -26.61
CA GLY A 19 39.02 5.44 -26.48
C GLY A 19 38.49 4.05 -26.05
N ASP A 20 39.35 3.02 -26.17
CA ASP A 20 38.99 1.59 -26.27
C ASP A 20 38.76 0.80 -24.95
N ALA A 21 38.34 1.43 -23.83
CA ALA A 21 38.05 0.68 -22.58
C ALA A 21 37.01 1.31 -21.62
N ASP A 22 36.19 2.25 -22.09
CA ASP A 22 35.31 3.08 -21.24
C ASP A 22 33.81 2.82 -21.47
N VAL A 23 32.94 3.26 -20.53
CA VAL A 23 31.49 3.39 -20.81
C VAL A 23 31.29 4.60 -21.71
N GLU A 24 30.61 4.39 -22.83
CA GLU A 24 30.36 5.40 -23.87
C GLU A 24 28.88 5.48 -24.24
N PHE A 25 28.39 6.70 -24.40
CA PHE A 25 27.05 7.06 -24.83
C PHE A 25 27.01 7.11 -26.35
N THR A 26 26.58 5.98 -26.93
CA THR A 26 26.42 5.79 -28.36
C THR A 26 24.96 5.47 -28.69
N PRO A 27 24.02 6.42 -28.50
CA PRO A 27 22.61 6.17 -28.79
C PRO A 27 22.39 5.84 -30.27
N GLU A 28 21.34 5.08 -30.57
CA GLU A 28 20.93 4.85 -31.96
C GLU A 28 19.87 5.86 -32.42
N LYS A 29 19.92 6.24 -33.70
CA LYS A 29 18.84 7.05 -34.29
C LYS A 29 17.53 6.27 -34.24
N GLY A 30 16.50 6.88 -33.66
CA GLY A 30 15.19 6.26 -33.47
C GLY A 30 15.05 5.48 -32.17
N GLU A 31 16.12 5.33 -31.38
CA GLU A 31 16.04 4.73 -30.04
C GLU A 31 15.12 5.57 -29.14
N GLU A 32 14.30 4.87 -28.35
CA GLU A 32 13.45 5.48 -27.33
C GLU A 32 13.71 4.84 -25.97
N ARG A 33 13.74 5.65 -24.91
CA ARG A 33 13.91 5.22 -23.53
C ARG A 33 12.93 5.95 -22.62
N SER A 34 12.23 5.20 -21.78
CA SER A 34 11.23 5.76 -20.87
C SER A 34 11.63 5.57 -19.41
N TYR A 35 11.46 6.62 -18.61
CA TYR A 35 11.83 6.63 -17.21
C TYR A 35 10.70 7.14 -16.34
N GLN A 36 10.46 6.41 -15.24
CA GLN A 36 9.67 6.90 -14.14
C GLN A 36 10.59 7.67 -13.18
N LEU A 37 10.22 8.91 -12.90
CA LEU A 37 10.99 9.82 -12.07
C LEU A 37 10.15 10.26 -10.89
N TYR A 38 10.69 10.14 -9.69
CA TYR A 38 10.09 10.73 -8.50
C TYR A 38 11.11 11.62 -7.78
N SER A 39 10.65 12.77 -7.30
CA SER A 39 11.48 13.71 -6.54
C SER A 39 10.71 14.40 -5.43
N THR A 40 11.43 14.68 -4.35
CA THR A 40 10.93 15.46 -3.21
C THR A 40 11.93 16.55 -2.85
N THR A 41 11.45 17.76 -2.59
CA THR A 41 12.27 18.86 -2.08
C THR A 41 11.65 19.39 -0.81
N ASN A 42 12.39 19.35 0.29
CA ASN A 42 12.00 19.89 1.58
C ASN A 42 12.83 21.14 1.86
N ILE A 43 12.14 22.26 2.13
CA ILE A 43 12.78 23.52 2.50
C ILE A 43 12.43 23.78 3.95
N THR A 44 13.41 23.67 4.83
CA THR A 44 13.28 23.92 6.26
C THR A 44 13.87 25.29 6.57
N VAL A 45 13.05 26.19 7.09
CA VAL A 45 13.43 27.58 7.40
C VAL A 45 13.30 27.84 8.90
N ASP A 46 14.28 28.53 9.47
CA ASP A 46 14.18 29.10 10.81
C ASP A 46 13.82 30.59 10.71
N ASN A 47 12.72 30.98 11.36
CA ASN A 47 12.28 32.37 11.43
C ASN A 47 12.54 33.04 12.80
N GLY A 48 13.30 32.39 13.68
CA GLY A 48 13.65 32.86 15.02
C GLY A 48 12.60 32.56 16.11
N GLN A 49 11.40 32.08 15.75
CA GLN A 49 10.36 31.66 16.69
C GLN A 49 9.93 30.20 16.48
N ARG A 50 9.94 29.72 15.24
CA ARG A 50 9.59 28.34 14.87
C ARG A 50 10.31 27.92 13.60
N THR A 51 10.47 26.61 13.46
CA THR A 51 10.92 25.99 12.21
C THR A 51 9.70 25.69 11.34
N GLU A 52 9.73 26.16 10.10
CA GLU A 52 8.71 25.83 9.08
C GLU A 52 9.33 24.94 8.02
N THR A 53 8.61 23.91 7.58
CA THR A 53 9.06 23.04 6.48
C THR A 53 8.03 23.06 5.36
N VAL A 54 8.50 23.35 4.15
CA VAL A 54 7.70 23.35 2.92
C VAL A 54 8.18 22.20 2.04
N ASN A 55 7.26 21.31 1.68
CA ASN A 55 7.56 20.14 0.87
C ASN A 55 7.03 20.32 -0.55
N ALA A 56 7.84 20.03 -1.56
CA ALA A 56 7.43 19.90 -2.94
C ALA A 56 7.67 18.48 -3.41
N THR A 57 6.74 17.93 -4.21
CA THR A 57 6.84 16.58 -4.77
C THR A 57 6.58 16.62 -6.26
N SER A 58 7.23 15.72 -6.99
CA SER A 58 7.05 15.58 -8.43
C SER A 58 7.20 14.13 -8.84
N HIS A 59 6.18 13.60 -9.52
CA HIS A 59 6.17 12.29 -10.15
C HIS A 59 5.98 12.46 -11.66
N GLN A 60 6.83 11.84 -12.47
CA GLN A 60 6.85 12.02 -13.92
C GLN A 60 7.09 10.69 -14.63
N LEU A 61 6.54 10.56 -15.84
CA LEU A 61 6.94 9.57 -16.84
C LEU A 61 7.52 10.34 -18.04
N LEU A 62 8.81 10.17 -18.28
CA LEU A 62 9.54 10.86 -19.34
C LEU A 62 9.97 9.88 -20.41
N ARG A 63 9.76 10.22 -21.68
CA ARG A 63 10.20 9.42 -22.82
C ARG A 63 11.16 10.20 -23.70
N TYR A 64 12.39 9.71 -23.78
CA TYR A 64 13.45 10.25 -24.61
C TYR A 64 13.42 9.58 -25.98
N LYS A 65 13.55 10.37 -27.05
CA LYS A 65 13.65 9.88 -28.42
C LYS A 65 14.87 10.48 -29.10
N VAL A 66 15.70 9.63 -29.69
CA VAL A 66 16.88 10.05 -30.44
C VAL A 66 16.49 10.39 -31.87
N LEU A 67 16.62 11.66 -32.26
CA LEU A 67 16.30 12.12 -33.62
C LEU A 67 17.49 11.97 -34.56
N GLU A 68 18.68 12.35 -34.10
CA GLU A 68 19.91 12.37 -34.87
C GLU A 68 21.09 12.04 -33.97
N THR A 69 22.06 11.32 -34.55
CA THR A 69 23.27 10.87 -33.88
C THR A 69 24.49 11.49 -34.56
N GLY A 70 25.51 11.80 -33.77
CA GLY A 70 26.76 12.40 -34.23
C GLY A 70 27.31 13.36 -33.18
N LYS A 71 28.31 14.17 -33.55
CA LYS A 71 28.92 15.15 -32.64
C LYS A 71 27.90 16.05 -31.94
N ASN A 72 26.88 16.51 -32.68
CA ASN A 72 25.73 17.18 -32.08
C ASN A 72 24.52 16.27 -32.24
N SER A 73 24.27 15.42 -31.24
CA SER A 73 23.12 14.52 -31.24
C SER A 73 21.87 15.25 -30.78
N ARG A 74 20.73 14.96 -31.40
CA ARG A 74 19.48 15.67 -31.18
C ARG A 74 18.42 14.75 -30.60
N PHE A 75 17.73 15.23 -29.57
CA PHE A 75 16.80 14.45 -28.76
C PHE A 75 15.48 15.19 -28.60
N GLN A 76 14.41 14.42 -28.45
CA GLN A 76 13.14 14.90 -27.93
C GLN A 76 12.87 14.27 -26.56
N VAL A 77 12.24 15.05 -25.69
CA VAL A 77 11.73 14.58 -24.39
C VAL A 77 10.24 14.82 -24.34
N HIS A 78 9.49 13.74 -24.26
CA HIS A 78 8.05 13.76 -24.07
C HIS A 78 7.73 13.55 -22.59
N VAL A 79 6.82 14.35 -22.06
CA VAL A 79 6.34 14.21 -20.68
C VAL A 79 5.01 13.48 -20.76
N ASP A 80 5.02 12.16 -20.71
CA ASP A 80 3.81 11.35 -20.92
C ASP A 80 2.90 11.39 -19.68
N TYR A 81 3.46 11.60 -18.48
CA TYR A 81 2.74 11.86 -17.24
C TYR A 81 3.52 12.85 -16.36
N MET A 82 2.79 13.70 -15.62
CA MET A 82 3.37 14.56 -14.61
C MET A 82 2.36 14.88 -13.52
N ASN A 83 2.73 14.70 -12.26
CA ASN A 83 2.06 15.35 -11.13
C ASN A 83 3.07 16.06 -10.25
N MET A 84 2.97 17.38 -10.20
CA MET A 84 3.81 18.24 -9.39
C MET A 84 2.96 19.00 -8.38
N ARG A 85 3.32 18.90 -7.10
CA ARG A 85 2.66 19.62 -6.01
C ARG A 85 3.70 20.44 -5.27
N ASP A 86 3.46 21.74 -5.12
CA ASP A 86 4.23 22.58 -4.22
C ASP A 86 3.62 22.59 -2.81
N GLY A 87 4.42 22.96 -1.82
CA GLY A 87 4.00 22.94 -0.41
C GLY A 87 2.96 24.00 -0.04
N GLN A 88 2.44 24.75 -1.01
CA GLN A 88 1.34 25.71 -0.85
C GLN A 88 0.05 25.23 -1.54
N GLY A 89 0.02 23.97 -2.01
CA GLY A 89 -1.16 23.37 -2.65
C GLY A 89 -1.37 23.80 -4.11
N SER A 90 -0.41 24.55 -4.70
CA SER A 90 -0.38 24.82 -6.13
C SER A 90 0.42 23.72 -6.85
N GLY A 91 0.17 23.52 -8.14
CA GLY A 91 0.77 22.41 -8.87
C GLY A 91 0.51 22.44 -10.36
N VAL A 92 1.19 21.55 -11.07
CA VAL A 92 0.90 21.23 -12.47
C VAL A 92 0.74 19.72 -12.57
N SER A 93 -0.40 19.29 -13.08
CA SER A 93 -0.69 17.88 -13.32
C SER A 93 -1.13 17.69 -14.77
N SER A 94 -0.62 16.64 -15.43
CA SER A 94 -1.12 16.18 -16.73
C SER A 94 -2.54 15.61 -16.60
N SER A 95 -2.94 15.19 -15.40
CA SER A 95 -4.25 14.60 -15.12
C SER A 95 -5.41 15.60 -15.03
N GLN A 96 -5.11 16.89 -14.91
CA GLN A 96 -6.08 17.97 -14.70
C GLN A 96 -6.27 18.85 -15.93
N ARG A 97 -7.29 19.73 -15.92
CA ARG A 97 -7.50 20.74 -16.96
C ARG A 97 -6.38 21.78 -16.96
N ALA A 98 -6.15 22.35 -18.14
CA ALA A 98 -5.18 23.41 -18.37
C ALA A 98 -5.54 24.75 -17.68
N ASP A 99 -6.73 24.89 -17.10
CA ASP A 99 -7.33 26.14 -16.62
C ASP A 99 -6.42 26.97 -15.70
N ARG A 100 -5.63 26.33 -14.82
CA ARG A 100 -4.74 27.03 -13.88
C ARG A 100 -3.42 27.48 -14.50
N ASN A 101 -2.87 26.76 -15.48
CA ASN A 101 -1.55 27.02 -16.06
C ASN A 101 -1.52 26.62 -17.55
N PRO A 102 -2.29 27.31 -18.42
CA PRO A 102 -2.52 26.87 -19.80
C PRO A 102 -1.25 26.86 -20.65
N GLU A 103 -0.35 27.82 -20.44
CA GLU A 103 0.93 27.90 -21.15
C GLU A 103 1.86 26.74 -20.79
N MET A 104 1.96 26.40 -19.50
CA MET A 104 2.77 25.27 -19.04
C MET A 104 2.22 23.96 -19.59
N HIS A 105 0.90 23.81 -19.56
CA HIS A 105 0.22 22.65 -20.11
C HIS A 105 0.44 22.53 -21.63
N ALA A 106 0.42 23.65 -22.36
CA ALA A 106 0.68 23.70 -23.81
C ALA A 106 2.14 23.38 -24.19
N ILE A 107 3.11 23.67 -23.32
CA ILE A 107 4.52 23.30 -23.48
C ILE A 107 4.70 21.82 -23.21
N PHE A 108 4.31 21.36 -22.01
CA PHE A 108 4.61 20.01 -21.57
C PHE A 108 3.86 18.94 -22.36
N SER A 109 2.64 19.25 -22.83
CA SER A 109 1.86 18.35 -23.69
C SER A 109 2.50 18.04 -25.04
N GLN A 110 3.41 18.89 -25.53
CA GLN A 110 4.18 18.63 -26.74
C GLN A 110 5.59 18.14 -26.44
N GLY A 111 6.14 18.47 -25.28
CA GLY A 111 7.49 18.12 -24.88
C GLY A 111 8.55 19.12 -25.32
N PHE A 112 9.80 18.68 -25.29
CA PHE A 112 10.98 19.50 -25.53
C PHE A 112 11.92 18.87 -26.55
N GLU A 113 12.79 19.69 -27.10
CA GLU A 113 13.88 19.28 -27.98
C GLU A 113 15.19 19.87 -27.47
N PHE A 114 16.25 19.07 -27.51
CA PHE A 114 17.59 19.53 -27.18
C PHE A 114 18.67 18.91 -28.05
N SER A 115 19.78 19.64 -28.19
CA SER A 115 20.98 19.20 -28.91
C SER A 115 22.14 19.06 -27.92
N LEU A 116 22.71 17.85 -27.82
CA LEU A 116 23.84 17.50 -26.98
C LEU A 116 25.11 17.38 -27.83
N ASN A 117 26.16 18.09 -27.43
CA ASN A 117 27.49 17.88 -27.97
C ASN A 117 28.14 16.67 -27.29
N LEU A 118 28.33 15.58 -28.02
CA LEU A 118 28.89 14.34 -27.49
C LEU A 118 30.41 14.39 -27.24
N ASP A 119 31.11 15.48 -27.56
CA ASP A 119 32.54 15.60 -27.25
C ASP A 119 32.80 16.16 -25.84
N ASP A 120 31.95 17.10 -25.41
CA ASP A 120 32.12 17.87 -24.17
C ASP A 120 30.90 17.81 -23.24
N GLY A 121 29.85 17.08 -23.65
CA GLY A 121 28.62 16.93 -22.88
C GLY A 121 27.76 18.20 -22.81
N SER A 122 28.08 19.25 -23.56
CA SER A 122 27.34 20.51 -23.48
C SER A 122 26.01 20.46 -24.22
N VAL A 123 24.94 20.95 -23.58
CA VAL A 123 23.66 21.21 -24.26
C VAL A 123 23.76 22.54 -25.00
N LYS A 124 23.63 22.51 -26.33
CA LYS A 124 23.78 23.71 -27.18
C LYS A 124 22.47 24.44 -27.40
N GLU A 125 21.41 23.69 -27.66
CA GLU A 125 20.10 24.22 -28.00
C GLU A 125 19.06 23.50 -27.15
N PHE A 126 18.12 24.27 -26.59
CA PHE A 126 16.96 23.75 -25.88
C PHE A 126 15.74 24.60 -26.22
N SER A 127 14.63 23.93 -26.49
CA SER A 127 13.36 24.61 -26.68
C SER A 127 12.19 23.68 -26.42
N ALA A 128 11.05 24.26 -26.08
CA ALA A 128 9.79 23.51 -26.17
C ALA A 128 9.48 23.20 -27.64
N LEU A 129 8.81 22.07 -27.86
CA LEU A 129 8.30 21.72 -29.19
C LEU A 129 7.17 22.68 -29.63
N ASN A 130 6.41 23.23 -28.68
CA ASN A 130 5.45 24.31 -28.92
C ASN A 130 6.16 25.67 -29.11
N LYS A 131 6.69 25.90 -30.32
CA LYS A 131 7.48 27.12 -30.62
C LYS A 131 6.70 28.42 -30.39
N PRO A 132 5.41 28.57 -30.75
CA PRO A 132 4.68 29.82 -30.50
C PRO A 132 4.61 30.20 -29.02
N VAL A 133 4.22 29.25 -28.15
CA VAL A 133 4.13 29.48 -26.70
C VAL A 133 5.52 29.70 -26.10
N TRP A 134 6.52 28.94 -26.57
CA TRP A 134 7.92 29.12 -26.17
C TRP A 134 8.44 30.53 -26.46
N GLN A 135 8.20 31.04 -27.66
CA GLN A 135 8.64 32.37 -28.05
C GLN A 135 7.87 33.47 -27.30
N ALA A 136 6.59 33.28 -27.00
CA ALA A 136 5.83 34.21 -26.16
C ALA A 136 6.42 34.30 -24.74
N LEU A 137 6.73 33.15 -24.14
CA LEU A 137 7.40 33.07 -22.82
C LEU A 137 8.78 33.71 -22.83
N LEU A 138 9.57 33.48 -23.87
CA LEU A 138 10.88 34.13 -24.04
C LEU A 138 10.73 35.64 -24.27
N ALA A 139 9.70 36.11 -24.98
CA ALA A 139 9.47 37.53 -25.20
C ALA A 139 9.01 38.25 -23.93
N GLU A 140 8.20 37.60 -23.09
CA GLU A 140 7.74 38.16 -21.82
C GLU A 140 8.86 38.22 -20.77
N ARG A 141 9.71 37.18 -20.71
CA ARG A 141 10.70 37.01 -19.62
C ARG A 141 12.15 37.21 -20.05
N GLY A 142 12.39 37.37 -21.34
CA GLY A 142 13.68 37.75 -21.92
C GLY A 142 14.85 36.83 -21.53
N ALA A 143 16.02 37.45 -21.36
CA ALA A 143 17.30 36.80 -21.07
C ALA A 143 17.35 36.06 -19.72
N GLU A 144 16.46 36.35 -18.78
CA GLU A 144 16.42 35.70 -17.47
C GLU A 144 16.00 34.23 -17.59
N LEU A 145 14.95 33.95 -18.36
CA LEU A 145 14.51 32.58 -18.64
C LEU A 145 15.59 31.77 -19.37
N GLU A 146 16.24 32.39 -20.36
CA GLU A 146 17.34 31.76 -21.09
C GLU A 146 18.54 31.48 -20.16
N GLN A 147 18.84 32.36 -19.20
CA GLN A 147 19.88 32.12 -18.20
C GLN A 147 19.50 31.04 -17.18
N GLU A 148 18.25 30.97 -16.72
CA GLU A 148 17.80 29.91 -15.81
C GLU A 148 17.86 28.53 -16.48
N LEU A 149 17.39 28.43 -17.73
CA LEU A 149 17.48 27.21 -18.52
C LEU A 149 18.94 26.83 -18.79
N LYS A 150 19.77 27.79 -19.20
CA LYS A 150 21.21 27.54 -19.35
C LYS A 150 21.82 27.06 -18.06
N LYS A 151 21.52 27.66 -16.90
CA LYS A 151 22.02 27.19 -15.59
C LYS A 151 21.58 25.76 -15.28
N LEU A 152 20.34 25.39 -15.61
CA LEU A 152 19.82 24.03 -15.44
C LEU A 152 20.53 23.00 -16.32
N PHE A 153 20.72 23.30 -17.60
CA PHE A 153 21.50 22.42 -18.47
C PHE A 153 22.98 22.39 -18.10
N SER A 154 23.55 23.52 -17.68
CA SER A 154 24.93 23.58 -17.19
C SER A 154 25.13 22.77 -15.90
N SER A 155 24.05 22.59 -15.11
CA SER A 155 24.06 21.77 -13.91
C SER A 155 23.93 20.27 -14.19
N SER A 156 23.62 19.90 -15.42
CA SER A 156 23.61 18.52 -15.90
C SER A 156 25.04 18.13 -16.23
N ALA A 157 25.68 17.32 -15.39
CA ALA A 157 27.02 16.83 -15.66
C ALA A 157 26.93 15.67 -16.66
N PHE A 158 27.23 15.95 -17.92
CA PHE A 158 27.56 14.92 -18.90
C PHE A 158 29.07 14.69 -18.81
N LEU A 159 29.46 13.46 -18.48
CA LEU A 159 30.87 13.12 -18.35
C LEU A 159 31.42 12.76 -19.71
N SER A 160 32.69 13.04 -19.98
CA SER A 160 33.34 12.57 -21.21
C SER A 160 33.55 11.05 -21.15
N THR A 161 34.26 10.52 -20.18
CA THR A 161 34.35 9.05 -20.05
C THR A 161 34.21 8.61 -18.61
N ILE A 162 33.56 7.46 -18.44
CA ILE A 162 33.53 6.76 -17.16
C ILE A 162 34.32 5.47 -17.38
N PRO A 163 35.52 5.35 -16.76
CA PRO A 163 36.31 4.14 -16.90
C PRO A 163 35.52 2.94 -16.41
N ALA A 164 35.45 1.87 -17.21
CA ALA A 164 34.81 0.62 -16.80
C ALA A 164 35.73 -0.18 -15.85
N LYS A 165 36.19 0.48 -14.78
CA LYS A 165 37.12 -0.07 -13.79
C LYS A 165 36.72 0.32 -12.37
N ALA A 166 36.47 -0.66 -11.52
CA ALA A 166 36.19 -0.44 -10.10
C ALA A 166 37.32 0.37 -9.43
N GLY A 167 36.92 1.35 -8.61
CA GLY A 167 37.80 2.30 -7.95
C GLY A 167 38.26 3.48 -8.82
N ALA A 168 37.92 3.53 -10.11
CA ALA A 168 38.21 4.70 -10.94
C ALA A 168 37.43 5.93 -10.44
N VAL A 169 38.09 7.09 -10.46
CA VAL A 169 37.51 8.35 -10.00
C VAL A 169 37.55 9.37 -11.14
N VAL A 170 36.41 9.99 -11.41
CA VAL A 170 36.24 11.05 -12.41
C VAL A 170 35.78 12.31 -11.69
N ALA A 171 36.46 13.43 -11.94
CA ALA A 171 36.02 14.73 -11.44
C ALA A 171 34.80 15.18 -12.26
N LEU A 172 33.71 15.52 -11.59
CA LEU A 172 32.56 16.11 -12.26
C LEU A 172 32.81 17.61 -12.48
N PRO A 173 32.45 18.16 -13.66
CA PRO A 173 32.24 19.59 -13.81
C PRO A 173 31.25 20.08 -12.73
N ALA A 174 31.30 21.36 -12.36
CA ALA A 174 30.51 21.90 -11.25
C ALA A 174 29.03 21.46 -11.32
N TYR A 175 28.66 20.48 -10.50
CA TYR A 175 27.35 19.83 -10.54
C TYR A 175 26.37 20.62 -9.67
N GLN A 176 25.26 21.12 -10.24
CA GLN A 176 24.34 22.03 -9.55
C GLN A 176 25.03 23.26 -8.90
N GLY A 177 26.11 23.74 -9.52
CA GLY A 177 26.89 24.88 -8.99
C GLY A 177 27.88 24.49 -7.89
N HIS A 178 28.03 23.20 -7.58
CA HIS A 178 28.98 22.71 -6.58
C HIS A 178 30.31 22.31 -7.23
N ALA A 179 31.36 23.04 -6.89
CA ALA A 179 32.72 22.66 -7.25
C ALA A 179 33.13 21.36 -6.53
N ASN A 180 33.92 20.51 -7.20
CA ASN A 180 34.61 19.33 -6.64
C ASN A 180 33.76 18.07 -6.39
N ALA A 181 32.59 17.92 -7.01
CA ALA A 181 31.90 16.64 -7.00
C ALA A 181 32.73 15.57 -7.74
N LYS A 182 32.72 14.33 -7.24
CA LYS A 182 33.48 13.21 -7.80
C LYS A 182 32.54 12.05 -8.07
N LEU A 183 32.74 11.41 -9.22
CA LEU A 183 32.16 10.11 -9.53
C LEU A 183 33.20 9.03 -9.24
N THR A 184 32.83 8.01 -8.48
CA THR A 184 33.68 6.84 -8.22
C THR A 184 32.98 5.58 -8.69
N VAL A 185 33.65 4.80 -9.52
CA VAL A 185 33.14 3.52 -10.02
C VAL A 185 33.21 2.50 -8.89
N LEU A 186 32.07 1.94 -8.50
CA LEU A 186 31.96 0.97 -7.43
C LEU A 186 32.07 -0.46 -7.95
N GLN A 187 31.36 -0.76 -9.03
CA GLN A 187 31.28 -2.10 -9.60
C GLN A 187 31.13 -2.04 -11.12
N VAL A 188 31.71 -3.03 -11.80
CA VAL A 188 31.62 -3.22 -13.25
C VAL A 188 31.17 -4.65 -13.48
N THR A 189 30.11 -4.81 -14.27
CA THR A 189 29.60 -6.09 -14.75
C THR A 189 29.71 -6.15 -16.27
N ASP A 190 29.29 -7.25 -16.89
CA ASP A 190 29.30 -7.35 -18.35
C ASP A 190 28.33 -6.36 -19.01
N THR A 191 27.22 -6.03 -18.33
CA THR A 191 26.14 -5.20 -18.88
C THR A 191 26.08 -3.79 -18.28
N HIS A 192 26.59 -3.59 -17.07
CA HIS A 192 26.42 -2.33 -16.34
C HIS A 192 27.66 -1.86 -15.57
N VAL A 193 27.74 -0.56 -15.34
CA VAL A 193 28.66 0.09 -14.38
C VAL A 193 27.84 0.77 -13.30
N LEU A 194 28.11 0.41 -12.05
CA LEU A 194 27.60 1.10 -10.86
C LEU A 194 28.63 2.13 -10.40
N ALA A 195 28.22 3.37 -10.24
CA ALA A 195 29.06 4.42 -9.71
C ALA A 195 28.34 5.22 -8.61
N LYS A 196 29.12 5.80 -7.70
CA LYS A 196 28.63 6.79 -6.74
C LYS A 196 29.04 8.19 -7.16
N VAL A 197 28.20 9.17 -6.86
CA VAL A 197 28.51 10.59 -6.93
C VAL A 197 28.56 11.13 -5.51
N GLU A 198 29.63 11.83 -5.15
CA GLU A 198 29.74 12.47 -3.85
C GLU A 198 30.37 13.87 -3.95
N SER A 199 29.86 14.78 -3.14
CA SER A 199 30.45 16.09 -2.89
C SER A 199 30.37 16.39 -1.40
N GLY A 200 31.50 16.78 -0.80
CA GLY A 200 31.60 17.11 0.62
C GLY A 200 32.23 18.49 0.80
N GLY A 201 31.41 19.46 1.20
CA GLY A 201 31.86 20.81 1.60
C GLY A 201 30.80 21.53 2.42
N GLU A 202 31.18 22.59 3.13
CA GLU A 202 30.24 23.39 3.94
C GLU A 202 29.14 24.07 3.11
N GLN A 203 29.35 24.22 1.81
CA GLN A 203 28.40 24.86 0.89
C GLN A 203 27.27 23.94 0.42
N ALA A 204 27.47 22.62 0.39
CA ALA A 204 26.43 21.61 0.14
C ALA A 204 26.99 20.19 0.28
N LYS A 205 26.10 19.24 0.55
CA LYS A 205 26.37 17.81 0.55
C LYS A 205 25.58 17.15 -0.56
N ILE A 206 26.24 16.31 -1.35
CA ILE A 206 25.59 15.53 -2.39
C ILE A 206 26.06 14.09 -2.24
N TYR A 207 25.12 13.17 -2.31
CA TYR A 207 25.42 11.75 -2.43
C TYR A 207 24.38 11.06 -3.31
N GLY A 208 24.83 10.20 -4.20
CA GLY A 208 23.95 9.39 -5.02
C GLY A 208 24.66 8.18 -5.62
N GLN A 209 23.87 7.25 -6.14
CA GLN A 209 24.38 6.14 -6.95
C GLN A 209 23.63 6.07 -8.27
N LEU A 210 24.37 5.68 -9.31
CA LEU A 210 23.88 5.62 -10.68
C LEU A 210 24.30 4.32 -11.37
N MET A 211 23.30 3.76 -12.05
CA MET A 211 23.26 2.65 -12.99
C MET A 211 23.57 3.00 -14.44
N LEU A 212 24.72 2.65 -15.02
CA LEU A 212 24.96 2.90 -16.46
C LEU A 212 25.00 1.60 -17.26
N GLU A 213 24.30 1.55 -18.39
CA GLU A 213 24.44 0.49 -19.39
C GLU A 213 25.83 0.59 -20.05
N ARG A 214 26.53 -0.54 -20.19
CA ARG A 214 27.84 -0.58 -20.86
C ARG A 214 27.74 -0.55 -22.37
N GLU A 215 26.68 -1.13 -22.93
CA GLU A 215 26.53 -1.25 -24.38
C GLU A 215 26.33 0.10 -25.06
N ARG A 216 25.43 0.93 -24.51
CA ARG A 216 25.03 2.21 -25.11
C ARG A 216 25.23 3.43 -24.21
N GLY A 217 25.70 3.25 -22.98
CA GLY A 217 25.99 4.36 -22.06
C GLY A 217 24.75 5.05 -21.49
N TRP A 218 23.56 4.48 -21.65
CA TRP A 218 22.33 5.01 -21.06
C TRP A 218 22.35 4.92 -19.54
N LEU A 219 21.79 5.94 -18.89
CA LEU A 219 21.47 5.90 -17.48
C LEU A 219 20.28 4.97 -17.25
N ALA A 220 20.56 3.75 -16.79
CA ALA A 220 19.53 2.80 -16.43
C ALA A 220 18.77 3.26 -15.17
N GLN A 221 19.49 3.72 -14.14
CA GLN A 221 18.91 4.01 -12.82
C GLN A 221 19.69 5.10 -12.08
N LEU A 222 19.01 5.90 -11.25
CA LEU A 222 19.66 6.93 -10.43
C LEU A 222 18.92 7.10 -9.11
N ALA A 223 19.67 7.26 -8.02
CA ALA A 223 19.20 7.85 -6.78
C ALA A 223 20.18 8.95 -6.34
N LEU A 224 19.66 10.11 -5.98
CA LEU A 224 20.45 11.27 -5.59
C LEU A 224 19.81 12.00 -4.41
N VAL A 225 20.64 12.38 -3.45
CA VAL A 225 20.29 13.22 -2.30
C VAL A 225 21.22 14.43 -2.29
N ALA A 226 20.63 15.61 -2.19
CA ALA A 226 21.36 16.86 -2.08
C ALA A 226 20.84 17.67 -0.88
N GLU A 227 21.75 18.22 -0.08
CA GLU A 227 21.44 19.14 1.01
C GLU A 227 22.28 20.41 0.81
N ALA A 228 21.62 21.57 0.79
CA ALA A 228 22.27 22.86 0.63
C ALA A 228 21.69 23.89 1.60
N PRO A 229 22.47 24.89 2.04
CA PRO A 229 21.95 26.02 2.78
C PRO A 229 20.97 26.82 1.90
N PHE A 230 19.87 27.24 2.50
CA PHE A 230 18.86 28.07 1.86
C PHE A 230 18.91 29.47 2.45
N GLU A 231 19.07 30.48 1.59
CA GLU A 231 18.93 31.88 1.98
C GLU A 231 18.11 32.64 0.93
N ARG A 232 16.89 33.06 1.31
CA ARG A 232 16.02 33.86 0.43
C ARG A 232 15.10 34.74 1.25
N TYR A 233 14.92 36.00 0.82
CA TYR A 233 14.05 36.97 1.50
C TYR A 233 14.36 37.17 3.00
N GLY A 234 15.64 37.05 3.39
CA GLY A 234 16.09 37.17 4.80
C GLY A 234 15.87 35.92 5.65
N TYR A 235 15.23 34.89 5.11
CA TYR A 235 15.09 33.59 5.75
C TYR A 235 16.33 32.74 5.51
N LYS A 236 16.81 32.08 6.57
CA LYS A 236 17.91 31.11 6.53
C LYS A 236 17.39 29.73 6.88
N GLY A 237 17.95 28.71 6.24
CA GLY A 237 17.47 27.35 6.38
C GLY A 237 18.27 26.33 5.59
N THR A 238 17.65 25.20 5.31
CA THR A 238 18.20 24.12 4.49
C THR A 238 17.20 23.73 3.42
N VAL A 239 17.71 23.43 2.23
CA VAL A 239 17.00 22.71 1.16
C VAL A 239 17.56 21.31 1.13
N ARG A 240 16.68 20.31 1.20
CA ARG A 240 17.01 18.91 1.01
C ARG A 240 16.20 18.34 -0.14
N SER A 241 16.87 17.79 -1.16
CA SER A 241 16.25 17.28 -2.38
C SER A 241 16.63 15.82 -2.61
N ASN A 242 15.62 15.00 -2.88
CA ASN A 242 15.76 13.59 -3.19
C ASN A 242 15.21 13.33 -4.59
N VAL A 243 15.93 12.54 -5.38
CA VAL A 243 15.54 12.16 -6.74
C VAL A 243 15.80 10.68 -6.93
N ILE A 244 14.80 9.95 -7.43
CA ILE A 244 14.94 8.58 -7.92
C ILE A 244 14.43 8.50 -9.35
N MET A 245 15.21 7.87 -10.23
CA MET A 245 14.86 7.61 -11.62
C MET A 245 15.05 6.13 -11.90
N LEU A 246 14.00 5.50 -12.42
CA LEU A 246 13.96 4.08 -12.74
C LEU A 246 13.41 3.89 -14.17
N PRO A 247 13.84 2.84 -14.87
CA PRO A 247 13.33 2.54 -16.21
C PRO A 247 11.86 2.11 -16.08
N GLN A 248 11.02 2.54 -17.03
CA GLN A 248 9.56 2.26 -16.99
C GLN A 248 9.28 0.74 -16.91
N GLU A 249 10.14 -0.08 -17.52
CA GLU A 249 10.02 -1.53 -17.56
C GLU A 249 10.20 -2.19 -16.19
N ARG A 250 10.79 -1.49 -15.21
CA ARG A 250 10.98 -2.04 -13.84
C ARG A 250 9.66 -2.28 -13.11
N GLN A 251 8.60 -1.57 -13.51
CA GLN A 251 7.22 -1.75 -13.05
C GLN A 251 7.07 -1.99 -11.53
N LEU A 252 7.73 -1.16 -10.70
CA LEU A 252 7.68 -1.27 -9.24
C LEU A 252 6.38 -0.72 -8.61
N GLY A 253 5.40 -0.30 -9.41
CA GLY A 253 4.15 0.30 -8.97
C GLY A 253 4.33 1.73 -8.48
N ASP A 254 3.71 2.04 -7.36
CA ASP A 254 3.82 3.33 -6.69
C ASP A 254 5.20 3.53 -6.06
N LEU A 255 6.06 4.35 -6.68
CA LEU A 255 7.39 4.65 -6.15
C LEU A 255 7.35 5.33 -4.78
N THR A 256 6.26 6.02 -4.41
CA THR A 256 6.17 6.70 -3.11
C THR A 256 6.22 5.71 -1.94
N GLN A 257 5.71 4.49 -2.15
CA GLN A 257 5.72 3.43 -1.13
C GLN A 257 7.14 2.92 -0.81
N TYR A 258 8.06 3.00 -1.77
CA TYR A 258 9.46 2.58 -1.59
C TYR A 258 10.35 3.66 -0.99
N LEU A 259 9.88 4.91 -1.01
CA LEU A 259 10.58 6.07 -0.44
C LEU A 259 10.19 6.36 1.00
N GLY A 260 9.07 5.79 1.46
CA GLY A 260 8.76 5.67 2.88
C GLY A 260 9.67 4.63 3.55
N PHE A 261 10.25 4.96 4.71
CA PHE A 261 10.94 3.97 5.52
C PHE A 261 9.95 3.34 6.51
N TYR A 262 9.68 2.05 6.34
CA TYR A 262 8.94 1.24 7.29
C TYR A 262 9.91 0.29 8.00
N ASP A 263 10.31 0.63 9.23
CA ASP A 263 11.00 -0.33 10.12
C ASP A 263 9.94 -1.28 10.67
N PHE A 264 9.86 -2.48 10.09
CA PHE A 264 9.00 -3.51 10.63
C PHE A 264 9.53 -3.90 12.02
N PRO A 265 8.69 -3.84 13.07
CA PRO A 265 9.12 -4.25 14.40
C PRO A 265 9.54 -5.71 14.38
N VAL A 266 10.49 -6.05 15.25
CA VAL A 266 10.87 -7.45 15.47
C VAL A 266 9.65 -8.19 16.00
N PHE A 267 9.34 -9.36 15.44
CA PHE A 267 8.22 -10.18 15.85
C PHE A 267 8.66 -11.64 16.03
N GLU A 268 7.97 -12.38 16.90
CA GLU A 268 8.18 -13.81 17.04
C GLU A 268 7.47 -14.56 15.90
N TYR A 269 8.19 -15.41 15.18
CA TYR A 269 7.63 -16.18 14.07
C TYR A 269 6.74 -17.30 14.59
N GLN A 270 5.45 -17.20 14.28
CA GLN A 270 4.45 -18.17 14.72
C GLN A 270 4.40 -19.39 13.80
N LYS A 271 4.07 -20.55 14.37
CA LYS A 271 3.87 -21.78 13.61
C LYS A 271 2.77 -21.57 12.56
N GLN A 272 3.13 -21.81 11.31
CA GLN A 272 2.20 -21.71 10.19
C GLN A 272 1.43 -23.03 10.00
N PRO A 273 0.20 -23.00 9.46
CA PRO A 273 -0.53 -24.22 9.11
C PRO A 273 0.26 -25.12 8.16
N ASP A 274 0.11 -26.43 8.27
CA ASP A 274 0.83 -27.37 7.41
C ASP A 274 0.41 -27.23 5.94
N VAL A 275 1.39 -27.31 5.03
CA VAL A 275 1.18 -27.17 3.58
C VAL A 275 1.47 -28.49 2.86
N VAL A 276 0.43 -29.02 2.21
CA VAL A 276 0.51 -30.17 1.30
C VAL A 276 0.76 -29.66 -0.12
N LEU A 277 2.00 -29.77 -0.61
CA LEU A 277 2.40 -29.20 -1.91
C LEU A 277 1.56 -29.71 -3.08
N ASP A 278 1.20 -30.99 -3.09
CA ASP A 278 0.40 -31.56 -4.19
C ASP A 278 -0.97 -30.89 -4.32
N ASN A 279 -1.57 -30.49 -3.19
CA ASN A 279 -2.84 -29.77 -3.19
C ASN A 279 -2.68 -28.30 -3.59
N VAL A 280 -1.59 -27.67 -3.17
CA VAL A 280 -1.30 -26.26 -3.46
C VAL A 280 -0.87 -26.06 -4.91
N ASN A 281 -0.11 -27.00 -5.46
CA ASN A 281 0.44 -26.97 -6.83
C ASN A 281 -0.50 -27.57 -7.88
N LYS A 282 -1.73 -27.91 -7.49
CA LYS A 282 -2.74 -28.39 -8.44
C LYS A 282 -3.02 -27.31 -9.48
N THR A 283 -2.88 -27.66 -10.76
CA THR A 283 -3.14 -26.75 -11.87
C THR A 283 -4.56 -26.20 -11.81
N LEU A 284 -4.68 -24.88 -11.97
CA LEU A 284 -5.97 -24.19 -12.02
C LEU A 284 -6.56 -24.26 -13.43
N THR A 285 -7.86 -24.50 -13.53
CA THR A 285 -8.59 -24.47 -14.81
C THR A 285 -8.98 -23.04 -15.16
N GLN A 286 -9.30 -22.79 -16.43
CA GLN A 286 -9.78 -21.48 -16.87
C GLN A 286 -11.02 -21.02 -16.09
N ASP A 287 -11.98 -21.91 -15.85
CA ASP A 287 -13.21 -21.58 -15.11
C ASP A 287 -12.94 -21.29 -13.63
N ALA A 288 -11.90 -21.87 -13.04
CA ALA A 288 -11.50 -21.58 -11.66
C ALA A 288 -10.78 -20.22 -11.54
N VAL A 289 -9.93 -19.88 -12.51
CA VAL A 289 -9.24 -18.59 -12.54
C VAL A 289 -10.20 -17.47 -12.92
N PHE A 290 -11.00 -17.68 -13.96
CA PHE A 290 -11.90 -16.69 -14.50
C PHE A 290 -13.38 -17.00 -14.24
N ALA A 291 -13.71 -17.29 -12.98
CA ALA A 291 -15.06 -17.58 -12.53
C ALA A 291 -16.03 -16.41 -12.74
N TYR A 292 -15.52 -15.17 -12.70
CA TYR A 292 -16.29 -13.95 -12.86
C TYR A 292 -16.09 -13.36 -14.26
N ASP A 293 -17.11 -12.68 -14.76
CA ASP A 293 -17.05 -11.94 -16.03
C ASP A 293 -16.59 -10.48 -15.84
N ALA A 294 -16.54 -10.02 -14.58
CA ALA A 294 -16.06 -8.71 -14.23
C ALA A 294 -15.05 -8.70 -13.06
N GLY A 295 -14.11 -7.78 -13.12
CA GLY A 295 -13.40 -7.21 -11.98
C GLY A 295 -13.89 -5.80 -11.69
N TYR A 296 -13.14 -5.04 -10.89
CA TYR A 296 -13.46 -3.66 -10.58
C TYR A 296 -12.28 -2.71 -10.78
N PHE A 297 -12.59 -1.42 -10.88
CA PHE A 297 -11.58 -0.37 -10.87
C PHE A 297 -11.87 0.73 -9.84
N TYR A 298 -10.79 1.35 -9.40
CA TYR A 298 -10.79 2.56 -8.59
C TYR A 298 -9.49 3.34 -8.80
N GLN A 299 -9.53 4.62 -8.49
CA GLN A 299 -8.34 5.46 -8.47
C GLN A 299 -7.93 5.69 -7.02
N GLN A 300 -6.67 5.37 -6.71
CA GLN A 300 -6.03 5.70 -5.45
C GLN A 300 -4.89 6.66 -5.74
N ASP A 301 -4.99 7.88 -5.19
CA ASP A 301 -4.13 9.00 -5.55
C ASP A 301 -4.12 9.24 -7.08
N ASP A 302 -2.99 9.02 -7.75
CA ASP A 302 -2.85 9.20 -9.20
C ASP A 302 -2.78 7.86 -9.97
N LEU A 303 -3.00 6.74 -9.28
CA LEU A 303 -2.93 5.41 -9.87
C LEU A 303 -4.33 4.83 -10.09
N LEU A 304 -4.62 4.50 -11.34
CA LEU A 304 -5.78 3.69 -11.70
C LEU A 304 -5.45 2.22 -11.47
N LYS A 305 -6.25 1.58 -10.63
CA LYS A 305 -6.13 0.16 -10.31
C LYS A 305 -7.23 -0.61 -10.99
N LEU A 306 -6.85 -1.65 -11.74
CA LEU A 306 -7.76 -2.64 -12.32
C LEU A 306 -7.56 -3.94 -11.54
N THR A 307 -8.56 -4.32 -10.76
CA THR A 307 -8.48 -5.43 -9.81
C THR A 307 -9.43 -6.55 -10.21
N TYR A 308 -8.93 -7.78 -10.20
CA TYR A 308 -9.70 -8.98 -10.43
C TYR A 308 -9.57 -9.91 -9.22
N GLN A 309 -10.71 -10.37 -8.70
CA GLN A 309 -10.76 -11.27 -7.55
C GLN A 309 -10.90 -12.73 -7.98
N TYR A 310 -10.28 -13.61 -7.20
CA TYR A 310 -10.38 -15.07 -7.34
C TYR A 310 -10.97 -15.67 -6.07
N ASP A 311 -11.89 -16.61 -6.22
CA ASP A 311 -12.32 -17.50 -5.12
C ASP A 311 -11.56 -18.82 -5.19
N PHE A 312 -10.26 -18.75 -4.91
CA PHE A 312 -9.49 -19.96 -4.69
C PHE A 312 -9.83 -20.52 -3.31
N SER A 313 -9.98 -21.84 -3.22
CA SER A 313 -10.06 -22.52 -1.94
C SER A 313 -8.66 -22.83 -1.41
N GLY A 314 -8.44 -22.42 -0.16
CA GLY A 314 -7.20 -22.66 0.58
C GLY A 314 -5.99 -21.95 -0.01
N PHE A 315 -4.82 -22.26 0.55
CA PHE A 315 -3.56 -21.65 0.15
C PHE A 315 -3.19 -21.96 -1.31
N LYS A 316 -2.80 -20.94 -2.08
CA LYS A 316 -2.33 -21.06 -3.47
C LYS A 316 -1.06 -20.23 -3.71
N PRO A 317 -0.16 -20.69 -4.59
CA PRO A 317 0.98 -19.90 -5.04
C PRO A 317 0.50 -18.65 -5.77
N GLU A 318 1.22 -17.55 -5.60
CA GLU A 318 0.94 -16.31 -6.31
C GLU A 318 1.32 -16.49 -7.79
N GLY A 319 0.37 -16.32 -8.71
CA GLY A 319 0.61 -16.40 -10.15
C GLY A 319 0.91 -15.04 -10.77
N GLY A 320 1.41 -15.07 -12.01
CA GLY A 320 1.56 -13.87 -12.83
C GLY A 320 0.21 -13.44 -13.40
N PHE A 321 -0.10 -12.14 -13.33
CA PHE A 321 -1.29 -11.54 -13.92
C PHE A 321 -0.90 -10.33 -14.76
N ASN A 322 -1.54 -10.18 -15.92
CA ASN A 322 -1.33 -9.03 -16.79
C ASN A 322 -2.59 -8.73 -17.59
N LEU A 323 -2.83 -7.46 -17.87
CA LEU A 323 -3.92 -6.99 -18.73
C LEU A 323 -3.36 -6.37 -20.01
N THR A 324 -3.90 -6.75 -21.15
CA THR A 324 -3.62 -6.11 -22.46
C THR A 324 -4.90 -5.59 -23.09
N ASP A 325 -4.75 -4.82 -24.18
CA ASP A 325 -5.87 -4.31 -25.00
C ASP A 325 -6.91 -3.53 -24.20
N ILE A 326 -6.44 -2.81 -23.18
CA ILE A 326 -7.31 -2.08 -22.26
C ILE A 326 -7.98 -0.93 -23.01
N THR A 327 -9.31 -0.93 -23.04
CA THR A 327 -10.13 0.13 -23.63
C THR A 327 -11.14 0.63 -22.61
N ALA A 328 -11.30 1.95 -22.52
CA ALA A 328 -12.25 2.60 -21.63
C ALA A 328 -13.56 2.88 -22.38
N HIS A 329 -14.71 2.61 -21.76
CA HIS A 329 -16.03 2.78 -22.37
C HIS A 329 -16.92 3.63 -21.46
N SER A 330 -17.64 4.58 -22.03
CA SER A 330 -18.72 5.31 -21.35
C SER A 330 -19.99 4.47 -21.23
N ALA A 331 -20.98 4.97 -20.48
CA ALA A 331 -22.24 4.25 -20.22
C ALA A 331 -23.06 3.94 -21.49
N ASP A 332 -22.88 4.71 -22.56
CA ASP A 332 -23.49 4.47 -23.88
C ASP A 332 -22.69 3.50 -24.77
N GLY A 333 -21.54 3.01 -24.30
CA GLY A 333 -20.64 2.12 -25.02
C GLY A 333 -19.64 2.81 -25.95
N THR A 334 -19.55 4.15 -25.92
CA THR A 334 -18.53 4.89 -26.69
C THR A 334 -17.14 4.65 -26.12
N VAL A 335 -16.16 4.37 -26.98
CA VAL A 335 -14.75 4.21 -26.58
C VAL A 335 -14.18 5.58 -26.24
N LEU A 336 -13.74 5.75 -24.99
CA LEU A 336 -13.09 6.95 -24.51
C LEU A 336 -11.58 6.89 -24.82
N PRO A 337 -10.95 7.99 -25.29
CA PRO A 337 -9.54 8.02 -25.67
C PRO A 337 -8.62 8.14 -24.44
N LEU A 338 -8.83 7.29 -23.43
CA LEU A 338 -8.02 7.26 -22.22
C LEU A 338 -6.79 6.38 -22.45
N GLN A 339 -5.60 6.93 -22.24
CA GLN A 339 -4.33 6.20 -22.38
C GLN A 339 -3.77 5.83 -21.02
N LEU A 340 -3.27 4.61 -20.92
CA LEU A 340 -2.76 4.04 -19.67
C LEU A 340 -1.30 3.59 -19.85
N SER A 341 -0.48 3.85 -18.85
CA SER A 341 0.85 3.23 -18.73
C SER A 341 0.88 2.32 -17.52
N LYS A 342 1.09 1.02 -17.74
CA LYS A 342 1.32 0.06 -16.66
C LYS A 342 2.55 0.48 -15.86
N VAL A 343 2.39 0.56 -14.54
CA VAL A 343 3.50 0.83 -13.61
C VAL A 343 3.73 -0.30 -12.64
N GLY A 344 2.80 -1.24 -12.48
CA GLY A 344 3.00 -2.41 -11.62
C GLY A 344 1.89 -3.43 -11.79
N SER A 345 2.15 -4.67 -11.38
CA SER A 345 1.10 -5.68 -11.20
C SER A 345 1.48 -6.66 -10.12
N TYR A 346 0.50 -7.02 -9.30
CA TYR A 346 0.70 -7.85 -8.13
C TYR A 346 -0.45 -8.83 -8.00
N SER A 347 -0.13 -10.04 -7.56
CA SER A 347 -1.10 -11.03 -7.12
C SER A 347 -0.82 -11.35 -5.66
N TYR A 348 -1.81 -11.25 -4.80
CA TYR A 348 -1.64 -11.51 -3.38
C TYR A 348 -2.89 -12.14 -2.76
N PRO A 349 -2.75 -13.01 -1.76
CA PRO A 349 -3.86 -13.40 -0.91
C PRO A 349 -4.28 -12.22 -0.04
N GLU A 350 -5.57 -11.95 0.01
CA GLU A 350 -6.17 -10.99 0.93
C GLU A 350 -6.48 -11.61 2.29
N GLN A 351 -6.68 -10.76 3.29
CA GLN A 351 -7.00 -11.21 4.66
C GLN A 351 -8.40 -11.86 4.77
N ASP A 352 -9.31 -11.61 3.83
CA ASP A 352 -10.60 -12.32 3.68
C ASP A 352 -10.47 -13.75 3.16
N GLY A 353 -9.27 -14.16 2.74
CA GLY A 353 -9.05 -15.44 2.10
C GLY A 353 -9.46 -15.47 0.62
N PHE A 354 -9.83 -14.33 0.02
CA PHE A 354 -9.81 -14.20 -1.43
C PHE A 354 -8.38 -14.01 -1.92
N HIS A 355 -8.15 -14.32 -3.18
CA HIS A 355 -6.95 -13.88 -3.86
C HIS A 355 -7.31 -12.71 -4.76
N GLN A 356 -6.41 -11.75 -4.89
CA GLN A 356 -6.58 -10.62 -5.81
C GLN A 356 -5.39 -10.52 -6.74
N SER A 357 -5.65 -10.12 -7.98
CA SER A 357 -4.64 -9.59 -8.87
C SER A 357 -5.01 -8.16 -9.25
N GLU A 358 -4.02 -7.28 -9.17
CA GLU A 358 -4.16 -5.86 -9.49
C GLU A 358 -3.15 -5.51 -10.59
N GLN A 359 -3.60 -4.72 -11.57
CA GLN A 359 -2.70 -3.95 -12.43
C GLN A 359 -2.83 -2.46 -12.10
N GLN A 360 -1.69 -1.83 -11.79
CA GLN A 360 -1.57 -0.40 -11.51
C GLN A 360 -1.17 0.35 -12.77
N ASN A 361 -1.87 1.43 -13.08
CA ASN A 361 -1.65 2.23 -14.27
C ASN A 361 -1.61 3.72 -13.94
N LEU A 362 -0.69 4.45 -14.58
CA LEU A 362 -0.76 5.90 -14.69
C LEU A 362 -1.72 6.29 -15.81
N LEU A 363 -2.52 7.33 -15.57
CA LEU A 363 -3.30 8.00 -16.61
C LEU A 363 -2.36 8.91 -17.40
N ILE A 364 -1.93 8.47 -18.58
CA ILE A 364 -0.97 9.20 -19.41
C ILE A 364 -1.69 10.09 -20.43
N GLY A 365 -0.96 11.10 -20.91
CA GLY A 365 -1.49 12.13 -21.80
C GLY A 365 -1.89 13.39 -21.05
N TRP A 366 -2.28 14.39 -21.83
CA TRP A 366 -2.59 15.74 -21.37
C TRP A 366 -4.04 16.09 -21.73
N ASN A 367 -4.60 17.06 -21.01
CA ASN A 367 -5.96 17.60 -21.14
C ASN A 367 -7.01 16.79 -20.37
N ALA A 368 -6.86 16.73 -19.05
CA ALA A 368 -7.85 16.21 -18.11
C ALA A 368 -8.29 14.74 -18.31
N PRO A 369 -7.35 13.77 -18.36
CA PRO A 369 -7.72 12.35 -18.34
C PRO A 369 -8.54 11.96 -17.09
N ASN A 370 -8.48 12.71 -15.97
CA ASN A 370 -9.39 12.50 -14.84
C ASN A 370 -10.86 12.80 -15.19
N ASP A 371 -11.13 13.79 -16.03
CA ASP A 371 -12.50 14.10 -16.48
C ASP A 371 -13.03 13.01 -17.42
N LEU A 372 -12.15 12.43 -18.23
CA LEU A 372 -12.48 11.27 -19.05
C LEU A 372 -12.73 10.05 -18.16
N LEU A 373 -11.89 9.80 -17.16
CA LEU A 373 -12.06 8.71 -16.21
C LEU A 373 -13.39 8.80 -15.47
N ALA A 374 -13.84 10.00 -15.10
CA ALA A 374 -15.14 10.22 -14.46
C ALA A 374 -16.34 9.85 -15.36
N GLN A 375 -16.13 9.72 -16.68
CA GLN A 375 -17.15 9.27 -17.65
C GLN A 375 -17.08 7.77 -17.94
N VAL A 376 -16.05 7.08 -17.44
CA VAL A 376 -15.86 5.63 -17.68
C VAL A 376 -16.90 4.84 -16.88
N ALA A 377 -17.70 4.07 -17.59
CA ALA A 377 -18.61 3.09 -17.00
C ALA A 377 -17.99 1.70 -16.92
N GLU A 378 -17.06 1.37 -17.82
CA GLU A 378 -16.29 0.12 -17.73
C GLU A 378 -14.96 0.21 -18.50
N PHE A 379 -13.96 -0.54 -18.06
CA PHE A 379 -12.83 -0.93 -18.89
C PHE A 379 -13.06 -2.33 -19.45
N ARG A 380 -12.62 -2.58 -20.69
CA ARG A 380 -12.54 -3.92 -21.26
C ARG A 380 -11.07 -4.24 -21.50
N ALA A 381 -10.63 -5.42 -21.09
CA ALA A 381 -9.26 -5.86 -21.28
C ALA A 381 -9.19 -7.37 -21.51
N THR A 382 -8.12 -7.82 -22.16
CA THR A 382 -7.72 -9.22 -22.19
C THR A 382 -6.91 -9.51 -20.94
N ALA A 383 -7.42 -10.37 -20.06
CA ALA A 383 -6.71 -10.82 -18.87
C ALA A 383 -5.86 -12.05 -19.19
N HIS A 384 -4.60 -12.03 -18.77
CA HIS A 384 -3.63 -13.10 -18.92
C HIS A 384 -3.21 -13.59 -17.54
N TYR A 385 -3.42 -14.87 -17.27
CA TYR A 385 -3.02 -15.50 -16.02
C TYR A 385 -2.05 -16.65 -16.26
N ARG A 386 -0.91 -16.60 -15.58
CA ARG A 386 0.09 -17.67 -15.53
C ARG A 386 0.16 -18.20 -14.11
N GLY A 387 -0.22 -19.47 -13.94
CA GLY A 387 -0.12 -20.14 -12.65
C GLY A 387 1.32 -20.25 -12.17
N ALA A 388 1.50 -20.31 -10.85
CA ALA A 388 2.78 -20.66 -10.23
C ALA A 388 2.65 -21.96 -9.42
N LYS A 389 3.79 -22.59 -9.15
CA LYS A 389 3.93 -23.70 -8.20
C LYS A 389 4.83 -23.26 -7.05
N LEU A 390 4.57 -23.80 -5.88
CA LEU A 390 5.41 -23.63 -4.70
C LEU A 390 6.43 -24.75 -4.63
N VAL A 391 7.70 -24.39 -4.48
CA VAL A 391 8.83 -25.30 -4.35
C VAL A 391 9.45 -25.17 -2.97
N LYS A 392 9.65 -26.31 -2.29
CA LYS A 392 10.35 -26.38 -1.00
C LYS A 392 11.85 -26.43 -1.21
N LEU A 393 12.56 -25.55 -0.52
CA LEU A 393 14.01 -25.48 -0.50
C LEU A 393 14.49 -25.62 0.95
N ASN A 394 15.38 -26.56 1.22
CA ASN A 394 15.90 -26.78 2.57
C ASN A 394 17.29 -26.17 2.70
N LEU A 395 17.50 -25.38 3.76
CA LEU A 395 18.79 -24.87 4.18
C LEU A 395 19.10 -25.38 5.57
N THR A 396 20.27 -25.97 5.77
CA THR A 396 20.76 -26.31 7.12
C THR A 396 21.65 -25.17 7.60
N PRO A 397 21.28 -24.43 8.66
CA PRO A 397 22.09 -23.30 9.11
C PRO A 397 23.44 -23.76 9.65
N ASP A 398 24.52 -23.10 9.21
CA ASP A 398 25.88 -23.39 9.65
C ASP A 398 26.42 -22.20 10.47
N PRO A 399 26.82 -22.40 11.74
CA PRO A 399 27.31 -21.30 12.58
C PRO A 399 28.67 -20.76 12.15
N SER A 400 29.40 -21.45 11.26
CA SER A 400 30.78 -21.13 10.87
C SER A 400 30.93 -20.54 9.47
N LYS A 401 29.93 -20.70 8.59
CA LYS A 401 30.01 -20.28 7.19
C LYS A 401 28.65 -19.91 6.60
N THR A 402 28.68 -19.09 5.56
CA THR A 402 27.51 -18.82 4.72
C THR A 402 27.11 -20.07 3.93
N VAL A 403 25.82 -20.38 3.97
CA VAL A 403 25.19 -21.43 3.16
C VAL A 403 24.52 -20.77 1.97
N VAL A 404 24.89 -21.17 0.76
CA VAL A 404 24.35 -20.62 -0.48
C VAL A 404 23.54 -21.69 -1.20
N LEU A 405 22.36 -21.32 -1.69
CA LEU A 405 21.51 -22.16 -2.52
C LEU A 405 21.09 -21.39 -3.77
N GLN A 406 21.34 -21.96 -4.94
CA GLN A 406 20.86 -21.45 -6.21
C GLN A 406 19.66 -22.30 -6.64
N TYR A 407 18.54 -21.65 -6.99
CA TYR A 407 17.38 -22.27 -7.60
C TYR A 407 16.88 -21.37 -8.72
N GLU A 408 16.91 -21.88 -9.95
CA GLU A 408 16.60 -21.09 -11.15
C GLU A 408 17.38 -19.76 -11.14
N ASP A 409 16.67 -18.64 -11.20
CA ASP A 409 17.16 -17.27 -11.17
C ASP A 409 17.26 -16.68 -9.76
N ILE A 410 16.94 -17.43 -8.70
CA ILE A 410 17.08 -17.00 -7.30
C ILE A 410 18.35 -17.58 -6.67
N GLN A 411 19.12 -16.70 -6.05
CA GLN A 411 20.19 -17.02 -5.12
C GLN A 411 19.74 -16.71 -3.68
N LEU A 412 19.81 -17.70 -2.80
CA LEU A 412 19.54 -17.59 -1.37
C LEU A 412 20.84 -17.78 -0.60
N GLU A 413 21.16 -16.85 0.30
CA GLU A 413 22.36 -16.92 1.14
C GLU A 413 21.99 -16.77 2.60
N LEU A 414 22.25 -17.81 3.40
CA LEU A 414 22.06 -17.80 4.85
C LEU A 414 23.41 -17.70 5.55
N SER A 415 23.70 -16.55 6.15
CA SER A 415 24.99 -16.27 6.81
C SER A 415 24.82 -16.16 8.32
N PRO A 416 25.70 -16.77 9.15
CA PRO A 416 25.70 -16.52 10.58
C PRO A 416 26.10 -15.07 10.88
N ILE A 417 25.53 -14.48 11.94
CA ILE A 417 25.92 -13.15 12.41
C ILE A 417 27.09 -13.29 13.39
N PRO A 418 28.26 -12.65 13.12
CA PRO A 418 29.39 -12.68 14.04
C PRO A 418 29.01 -12.26 15.46
N ASP A 419 29.56 -12.97 16.45
CA ASP A 419 29.35 -12.71 17.88
C ASP A 419 27.89 -12.77 18.38
N LYS A 420 26.97 -13.30 17.56
CA LYS A 420 25.56 -13.52 17.93
C LYS A 420 25.17 -14.99 17.68
N PRO A 421 25.22 -15.86 18.70
CA PRO A 421 24.87 -17.25 18.54
C PRO A 421 23.41 -17.39 18.04
N PHE A 422 23.17 -18.42 17.22
CA PHE A 422 21.86 -18.75 16.65
C PHE A 422 21.18 -17.60 15.90
N SER A 423 21.96 -16.64 15.41
CA SER A 423 21.47 -15.51 14.64
C SER A 423 21.98 -15.58 13.21
N TYR A 424 21.09 -15.45 12.24
CA TYR A 424 21.39 -15.62 10.83
C TYR A 424 20.73 -14.55 9.96
N LEU A 425 21.40 -14.18 8.87
CA LEU A 425 20.87 -13.30 7.82
C LEU A 425 20.59 -14.13 6.57
N LEU A 426 19.33 -14.16 6.15
CA LEU A 426 18.91 -14.67 4.86
C LEU A 426 18.85 -13.51 3.85
N LYS A 427 19.69 -13.58 2.83
CA LYS A 427 19.62 -12.70 1.65
C LYS A 427 19.00 -13.46 0.50
N SER A 428 18.08 -12.82 -0.21
CA SER A 428 17.50 -13.35 -1.46
C SER A 428 17.75 -12.36 -2.59
N ARG A 429 18.38 -12.85 -3.67
CA ARG A 429 18.66 -12.11 -4.91
C ARG A 429 18.08 -12.90 -6.10
N GLY A 430 17.52 -12.22 -7.09
CA GLY A 430 16.98 -12.88 -8.28
C GLY A 430 15.96 -12.02 -9.04
N SER A 431 15.54 -12.48 -10.21
CA SER A 431 14.46 -11.83 -10.96
C SER A 431 13.11 -12.18 -10.36
N THR A 432 12.21 -11.21 -10.24
CA THR A 432 10.85 -11.41 -9.75
C THR A 432 9.90 -12.01 -10.78
N ASP A 433 10.33 -12.17 -12.03
CA ASP A 433 9.42 -12.50 -13.14
C ASP A 433 9.16 -13.99 -13.29
N LYS A 434 10.10 -14.84 -12.88
CA LYS A 434 9.99 -16.31 -13.00
C LYS A 434 9.90 -17.00 -11.67
N SER A 435 10.66 -16.53 -10.69
CA SER A 435 10.67 -17.13 -9.36
C SER A 435 10.82 -16.07 -8.28
N TRP A 436 10.09 -16.18 -7.17
CA TRP A 436 10.32 -15.30 -6.01
C TRP A 436 10.16 -16.04 -4.69
N LEU A 437 10.92 -15.58 -3.69
CA LEU A 437 10.85 -16.13 -2.33
C LEU A 437 9.47 -15.82 -1.73
N TYR A 438 8.74 -16.87 -1.37
CA TYR A 438 7.53 -16.77 -0.58
C TYR A 438 7.91 -16.62 0.90
N ARG A 439 7.32 -15.64 1.60
CA ARG A 439 7.66 -15.26 2.99
C ARG A 439 7.17 -16.27 4.04
N ARG A 440 7.46 -17.55 3.84
CA ARG A 440 7.20 -18.66 4.75
C ARG A 440 8.51 -19.39 5.07
N PHE A 441 8.73 -19.64 6.35
CA PHE A 441 9.99 -20.14 6.90
C PHE A 441 9.72 -21.27 7.91
N ASP A 442 9.51 -22.50 7.44
CA ASP A 442 9.27 -23.61 8.38
C ASP A 442 10.57 -24.01 9.08
N GLY A 443 10.51 -24.28 10.38
CA GLY A 443 11.69 -24.45 11.23
C GLY A 443 12.17 -23.16 11.91
N ALA A 444 11.53 -22.02 11.62
CA ALA A 444 11.76 -20.74 12.29
C ALA A 444 10.78 -20.44 13.43
N GLU A 445 9.92 -21.38 13.81
CA GLU A 445 8.94 -21.19 14.88
C GLU A 445 9.63 -20.81 16.21
N GLY A 446 9.15 -19.72 16.83
CA GLY A 446 9.73 -19.16 18.05
C GLY A 446 11.00 -18.33 17.84
N ALA A 447 11.50 -18.20 16.60
CA ALA A 447 12.58 -17.28 16.29
C ALA A 447 12.06 -15.83 16.26
N MET A 448 12.88 -14.88 16.72
CA MET A 448 12.63 -13.47 16.49
C MET A 448 13.06 -13.12 15.06
N VAL A 449 12.11 -12.63 14.26
CA VAL A 449 12.31 -12.25 12.86
C VAL A 449 12.30 -10.74 12.73
N LYS A 450 13.27 -10.23 11.97
CA LYS A 450 13.33 -8.83 11.54
C LYS A 450 13.56 -8.75 10.05
N TYR A 451 12.67 -8.08 9.32
CA TYR A 451 12.94 -7.70 7.94
C TYR A 451 13.88 -6.49 7.96
N LEU A 452 15.04 -6.65 7.34
CA LEU A 452 16.05 -5.61 7.28
C LEU A 452 15.95 -4.92 5.93
N SER A 453 16.03 -3.60 5.95
CA SER A 453 16.42 -2.86 4.75
C SER A 453 17.82 -3.29 4.32
N PRO A 454 18.17 -3.12 3.02
CA PRO A 454 19.54 -3.25 2.58
C PRO A 454 20.49 -2.46 3.51
N PRO A 455 21.73 -2.94 3.74
CA PRO A 455 22.66 -2.26 4.63
C PRO A 455 22.81 -0.80 4.18
N PRO A 456 22.91 0.15 5.12
CA PRO A 456 23.02 1.56 4.77
C PRO A 456 24.20 1.77 3.82
N THR A 457 23.91 2.09 2.57
CA THR A 457 24.93 2.47 1.59
C THR A 457 25.03 3.97 1.57
N GLY A 458 26.19 4.50 1.96
CA GLY A 458 26.50 5.91 1.88
C GLY A 458 26.83 6.56 3.22
N PRO A 459 26.93 7.89 3.25
CA PRO A 459 27.38 8.64 4.42
C PRO A 459 26.29 8.74 5.51
N ASP A 460 26.73 8.89 6.75
CA ASP A 460 25.87 8.91 7.95
C ASP A 460 24.87 10.08 8.01
N TRP A 461 25.02 11.10 7.15
CA TRP A 461 24.08 12.23 7.08
C TRP A 461 22.83 11.93 6.24
N LEU A 462 22.77 10.76 5.59
CA LEU A 462 21.56 10.27 4.94
C LEU A 462 20.59 9.69 5.97
N THR A 463 19.30 9.95 5.77
CA THR A 463 18.24 9.30 6.53
C THR A 463 18.09 7.83 6.12
N PRO A 464 17.49 6.96 6.96
CA PRO A 464 17.21 5.58 6.58
C PRO A 464 16.38 5.43 5.29
N ALA A 465 15.42 6.33 5.06
CA ALA A 465 14.61 6.37 3.84
C ALA A 465 15.46 6.64 2.59
N GLU A 466 16.41 7.57 2.69
CA GLU A 466 17.32 7.91 1.59
C GLU A 466 18.35 6.82 1.32
N GLN A 467 18.82 6.14 2.36
CA GLN A 467 19.67 4.97 2.21
C GLN A 467 18.92 3.84 1.48
N ASN A 468 17.64 3.61 1.81
CA ASN A 468 16.80 2.65 1.09
C ASN A 468 16.58 3.07 -0.38
N MET A 469 16.33 4.35 -0.64
CA MET A 469 16.23 4.90 -2.00
C MET A 469 17.50 4.66 -2.81
N VAL A 470 18.67 4.92 -2.22
CA VAL A 470 19.96 4.66 -2.88
C VAL A 470 20.13 3.17 -3.15
N ALA A 471 19.87 2.31 -2.16
CA ALA A 471 20.01 0.87 -2.33
C ALA A 471 19.11 0.32 -3.47
N LEU A 472 17.90 0.85 -3.61
CA LEU A 472 16.98 0.48 -4.69
C LEU A 472 17.54 0.78 -6.09
N ALA A 473 18.18 1.94 -6.27
CA ALA A 473 18.79 2.33 -7.55
C ALA A 473 20.18 1.69 -7.80
N SER A 474 20.79 1.10 -6.77
CA SER A 474 22.16 0.57 -6.84
C SER A 474 22.23 -0.87 -7.34
N ALA A 475 21.10 -1.56 -7.45
CA ALA A 475 21.02 -2.94 -7.88
C ALA A 475 19.95 -3.12 -8.95
N ALA A 476 20.27 -3.88 -10.00
CA ALA A 476 19.32 -4.22 -11.06
C ALA A 476 18.12 -5.00 -10.48
N GLN A 477 18.39 -5.85 -9.49
CA GLN A 477 17.40 -6.66 -8.77
C GLN A 477 17.36 -6.24 -7.29
N TYR A 478 16.17 -6.20 -6.70
CA TYR A 478 16.01 -5.86 -5.29
C TYR A 478 16.47 -7.04 -4.41
N GLU A 479 17.43 -6.79 -3.49
CA GLU A 479 17.83 -7.77 -2.48
C GLU A 479 16.91 -7.65 -1.27
N SER A 480 16.26 -8.74 -0.88
CA SER A 480 15.52 -8.80 0.39
C SER A 480 16.38 -9.45 1.47
N ILE A 481 16.33 -8.90 2.69
CA ILE A 481 17.14 -9.36 3.82
C ILE A 481 16.22 -9.66 5.01
N THR A 482 16.29 -10.88 5.51
CA THR A 482 15.57 -11.31 6.71
C THR A 482 16.56 -11.78 7.76
N GLN A 483 16.52 -11.18 8.95
CA GLN A 483 17.26 -11.62 10.10
C GLN A 483 16.41 -12.57 10.94
N PHE A 484 16.99 -13.70 11.31
CA PHE A 484 16.43 -14.65 12.26
C PHE A 484 17.31 -14.68 13.52
N THR A 485 16.69 -14.66 14.70
CA THR A 485 17.35 -14.92 15.99
C THR A 485 16.62 -16.07 16.66
N PHE A 486 17.20 -17.27 16.60
CA PHE A 486 16.55 -18.47 17.10
C PHE A 486 16.85 -18.68 18.60
N PRO A 487 15.93 -19.29 19.37
CA PRO A 487 16.18 -19.65 20.76
C PRO A 487 17.23 -20.77 20.92
N ALA A 488 17.39 -21.61 19.90
CA ALA A 488 18.40 -22.65 19.78
C ALA A 488 18.73 -22.88 18.30
N ALA A 489 19.84 -23.58 17.99
CA ALA A 489 20.20 -23.88 16.61
C ALA A 489 19.09 -24.71 15.92
N PRO A 490 18.45 -24.18 14.84
CA PRO A 490 17.45 -24.94 14.10
C PRO A 490 18.14 -26.06 13.28
N PRO A 491 17.57 -27.27 13.22
CA PRO A 491 18.15 -28.36 12.44
C PRO A 491 18.04 -28.14 10.92
N THR A 492 16.99 -27.45 10.49
CA THR A 492 16.74 -27.07 9.10
C THR A 492 15.85 -25.83 9.06
N LEU A 493 16.05 -24.99 8.06
CA LEU A 493 15.19 -23.89 7.69
C LEU A 493 14.62 -24.20 6.30
N THR A 494 13.32 -24.41 6.22
CA THR A 494 12.64 -24.69 4.95
C THR A 494 12.08 -23.39 4.39
N LEU A 495 12.58 -23.01 3.22
CA LEU A 495 12.14 -21.87 2.44
C LEU A 495 11.19 -22.32 1.34
N TYR A 496 10.33 -21.41 0.91
CA TYR A 496 9.36 -21.67 -0.15
C TYR A 496 9.57 -20.67 -1.28
N VAL A 497 9.61 -21.15 -2.52
CA VAL A 497 9.75 -20.30 -3.71
C VAL A 497 8.54 -20.50 -4.61
N ASN A 498 7.88 -19.41 -4.98
CA ASN A 498 6.92 -19.41 -6.09
C ASN A 498 7.71 -19.50 -7.39
N THR A 499 7.32 -20.39 -8.30
CA THR A 499 7.91 -20.54 -9.63
C THR A 499 6.79 -20.55 -10.65
N VAL A 500 6.84 -19.66 -11.64
CA VAL A 500 5.88 -19.63 -12.74
C VAL A 500 5.90 -20.98 -13.46
N VAL A 501 4.73 -21.53 -13.75
CA VAL A 501 4.58 -22.79 -14.48
C VAL A 501 4.54 -22.48 -15.97
N ASP A 502 5.35 -23.17 -16.78
CA ASP A 502 5.36 -23.03 -18.25
C ASP A 502 4.08 -23.54 -18.94
N SER A 503 3.10 -24.06 -18.17
CA SER A 503 1.80 -24.47 -18.69
C SER A 503 1.09 -23.29 -19.33
N GLY A 504 0.38 -23.54 -20.44
CA GLY A 504 -0.24 -22.50 -21.27
C GLY A 504 -0.94 -21.41 -20.47
N GLU A 505 -0.62 -20.16 -20.82
CA GLU A 505 -1.27 -18.97 -20.27
C GLU A 505 -2.79 -19.05 -20.48
N LEU A 506 -3.55 -18.80 -19.42
CA LEU A 506 -4.99 -18.73 -19.48
C LEU A 506 -5.41 -17.31 -19.85
N THR A 507 -6.33 -17.17 -20.79
CA THR A 507 -6.79 -15.86 -21.28
C THR A 507 -8.31 -15.74 -21.26
N LYS A 508 -8.82 -14.56 -20.89
CA LYS A 508 -10.25 -14.22 -20.99
C LYS A 508 -10.43 -12.72 -21.13
N ASN A 509 -11.43 -12.32 -21.91
CA ASN A 509 -11.87 -10.93 -21.93
C ASN A 509 -12.68 -10.64 -20.66
N ILE A 510 -12.25 -9.65 -19.89
CA ILE A 510 -12.85 -9.25 -18.62
C ILE A 510 -13.28 -7.78 -18.71
N ARG A 511 -14.41 -7.48 -18.07
CA ARG A 511 -14.87 -6.11 -17.86
C ARG A 511 -14.43 -5.65 -16.47
N PHE A 512 -14.03 -4.40 -16.32
CA PHE A 512 -13.77 -3.80 -15.01
C PHE A 512 -14.74 -2.65 -14.83
N ILE A 513 -15.62 -2.76 -13.84
CA ILE A 513 -16.66 -1.78 -13.53
C ILE A 513 -16.28 -0.95 -12.29
N PRO A 514 -16.91 0.20 -12.02
CA PRO A 514 -16.64 0.96 -10.81
C PRO A 514 -16.79 0.07 -9.56
N THR A 515 -15.88 0.24 -8.60
CA THR A 515 -15.89 -0.57 -7.36
C THR A 515 -17.23 -0.54 -6.63
N GLN A 516 -17.96 0.59 -6.70
CA GLN A 516 -19.30 0.71 -6.13
C GLN A 516 -20.30 -0.21 -6.83
N ASP A 517 -20.30 -0.26 -8.16
CA ASP A 517 -21.20 -1.12 -8.94
C ASP A 517 -20.87 -2.60 -8.76
N TYR A 518 -19.58 -2.92 -8.67
CA TYR A 518 -19.10 -4.27 -8.35
C TYR A 518 -19.63 -4.73 -6.98
N ALA A 519 -19.49 -3.90 -5.96
CA ALA A 519 -19.93 -4.22 -4.60
C ALA A 519 -21.47 -4.36 -4.47
N GLN A 520 -22.24 -3.79 -5.39
CA GLN A 520 -23.70 -3.93 -5.44
C GLN A 520 -24.17 -5.27 -6.01
N ASN A 521 -23.35 -5.92 -6.84
CA ASN A 521 -23.71 -7.18 -7.46
C ASN A 521 -23.37 -8.37 -6.56
N VAL A 522 -24.41 -9.00 -6.00
CA VAL A 522 -24.27 -10.12 -5.06
C VAL A 522 -23.61 -11.37 -5.63
N ALA A 523 -23.60 -11.52 -6.97
CA ALA A 523 -22.95 -12.63 -7.64
C ALA A 523 -21.41 -12.54 -7.57
N TYR A 524 -20.88 -11.35 -7.29
CA TYR A 524 -19.44 -11.12 -7.17
C TYR A 524 -18.97 -11.20 -5.72
N PRO A 525 -17.73 -11.64 -5.48
CA PRO A 525 -17.14 -11.64 -4.16
C PRO A 525 -16.99 -10.22 -3.58
N PRO A 526 -16.99 -10.09 -2.24
CA PRO A 526 -16.85 -8.79 -1.58
C PRO A 526 -15.46 -8.19 -1.81
N VAL A 527 -15.42 -6.87 -2.01
CA VAL A 527 -14.17 -6.11 -2.29
C VAL A 527 -13.14 -6.22 -1.17
N GLN A 528 -13.60 -6.35 0.09
CA GLN A 528 -12.75 -6.44 1.27
C GLN A 528 -13.45 -7.20 2.40
N GLN A 529 -12.65 -7.83 3.29
CA GLN A 529 -13.15 -8.32 4.58
C GLN A 529 -13.54 -7.15 5.50
N GLN A 530 -14.66 -7.28 6.20
CA GLN A 530 -14.96 -6.50 7.39
C GLN A 530 -15.36 -7.42 8.53
N LEU A 531 -14.74 -7.23 9.69
CA LEU A 531 -15.10 -7.93 10.92
C LEU A 531 -16.25 -7.21 11.62
N LEU A 532 -17.12 -7.96 12.28
CA LEU A 532 -18.26 -7.40 13.02
C LEU A 532 -17.83 -6.49 14.17
N TYR A 533 -16.71 -6.83 14.82
CA TYR A 533 -16.18 -6.14 15.98
C TYR A 533 -14.87 -5.42 15.61
N SER A 534 -14.83 -4.11 15.84
CA SER A 534 -13.64 -3.28 15.62
C SER A 534 -12.43 -3.77 16.41
N ASP A 535 -12.66 -4.27 17.63
CA ASP A 535 -11.61 -4.75 18.53
C ASP A 535 -10.86 -5.96 17.96
N ASP A 536 -11.55 -6.80 17.18
CA ASP A 536 -10.94 -7.96 16.54
C ASP A 536 -10.06 -7.55 15.35
N MET A 537 -10.38 -6.43 14.70
CA MET A 537 -9.57 -5.87 13.61
C MET A 537 -8.25 -5.29 14.12
N TYR A 538 -8.22 -4.77 15.36
CA TYR A 538 -7.06 -4.11 15.95
C TYR A 538 -6.40 -4.87 17.09
N ALA A 539 -6.84 -6.10 17.40
CA ALA A 539 -6.37 -6.87 18.54
C ALA A 539 -4.84 -7.03 18.60
N SER A 540 -4.15 -7.04 17.45
CA SER A 540 -2.69 -7.10 17.36
C SER A 540 -1.96 -5.80 17.74
N TYR A 541 -2.65 -4.66 17.77
CA TYR A 541 -2.06 -3.33 18.00
C TYR A 541 -2.32 -2.77 19.40
N VAL A 542 -3.24 -3.39 20.16
CA VAL A 542 -3.70 -2.87 21.45
C VAL A 542 -3.06 -3.67 22.60
N ASN A 543 -2.00 -3.12 23.19
CA ASN A 543 -1.35 -3.65 24.42
C ASN A 543 -2.15 -3.35 25.71
N GLN A 544 -3.47 -3.15 25.62
CA GLN A 544 -4.31 -2.91 26.81
C GLN A 544 -5.02 -4.20 27.22
N PRO A 545 -5.26 -4.41 28.54
CA PRO A 545 -6.08 -5.51 28.99
C PRO A 545 -7.46 -5.43 28.33
N GLN A 546 -7.82 -6.45 27.56
CA GLN A 546 -9.15 -6.55 26.96
C GLN A 546 -10.19 -6.58 28.08
N VAL A 547 -11.26 -5.79 27.94
CA VAL A 547 -12.37 -5.83 28.89
C VAL A 547 -13.05 -7.19 28.77
N THR A 548 -13.25 -7.89 29.89
CA THR A 548 -13.87 -9.23 29.90
C THR A 548 -15.11 -9.25 30.78
N ALA A 549 -16.22 -9.80 30.26
CA ALA A 549 -17.37 -10.19 31.06
C ALA A 549 -17.29 -11.69 31.40
N PRO A 550 -17.76 -12.15 32.57
CA PRO A 550 -17.91 -13.57 32.87
C PRO A 550 -18.79 -14.27 31.82
N GLU A 551 -18.42 -15.48 31.38
CA GLU A 551 -19.19 -16.23 30.36
C GLU A 551 -20.56 -16.70 30.89
N TYR A 552 -20.62 -17.14 32.13
CA TYR A 552 -21.84 -17.66 32.76
C TYR A 552 -22.71 -16.52 33.34
N PRO A 553 -24.00 -16.42 32.96
CA PRO A 553 -24.87 -15.35 33.46
C PRO A 553 -25.02 -15.31 34.99
N ALA A 554 -24.88 -16.44 35.67
CA ALA A 554 -24.91 -16.51 37.14
C ALA A 554 -23.79 -15.70 37.82
N LEU A 555 -22.68 -15.48 37.13
CA LEU A 555 -21.51 -14.75 37.63
C LEU A 555 -21.54 -13.25 37.32
N LEU A 556 -22.55 -12.77 36.59
CA LEU A 556 -22.69 -11.35 36.25
C LEU A 556 -23.06 -10.55 37.49
N GLU A 557 -22.25 -9.53 37.82
CA GLU A 557 -22.47 -8.63 38.95
C GLU A 557 -22.33 -7.17 38.50
N PRO A 558 -23.20 -6.26 38.97
CA PRO A 558 -23.04 -4.84 38.72
C PRO A 558 -21.72 -4.31 39.30
N GLN A 559 -21.09 -3.38 38.57
CA GLN A 559 -19.86 -2.71 38.97
C GLN A 559 -20.15 -1.26 39.34
N VAL A 560 -19.56 -0.80 40.45
CA VAL A 560 -19.66 0.60 40.86
C VAL A 560 -18.69 1.44 40.04
N VAL A 561 -19.20 2.45 39.35
CA VAL A 561 -18.43 3.38 38.52
C VAL A 561 -18.17 4.66 39.31
N ALA A 562 -16.89 5.01 39.52
CA ALA A 562 -16.47 6.25 40.18
C ALA A 562 -17.21 6.54 41.52
N LYS A 563 -17.56 5.50 42.28
CA LYS A 563 -18.32 5.52 43.55
C LYS A 563 -19.80 5.93 43.49
N TYR A 564 -20.25 6.58 42.40
CA TYR A 564 -21.57 7.19 42.33
C TYR A 564 -22.44 6.66 41.19
N GLY A 565 -21.87 5.90 40.25
CA GLY A 565 -22.60 5.22 39.19
C GLY A 565 -22.61 3.71 39.39
N VAL A 566 -23.48 3.03 38.66
CA VAL A 566 -23.45 1.57 38.53
C VAL A 566 -23.60 1.18 37.07
N SER A 567 -22.79 0.21 36.64
CA SER A 567 -22.85 -0.37 35.32
C SER A 567 -22.89 -1.90 35.38
N LEU A 568 -23.34 -2.55 34.31
CA LEU A 568 -23.18 -3.98 34.10
C LEU A 568 -22.72 -4.19 32.66
N LEU A 569 -21.62 -4.92 32.51
CA LEU A 569 -21.11 -5.29 31.21
C LEU A 569 -21.60 -6.70 30.86
N LEU A 570 -22.20 -6.83 29.67
CA LEU A 570 -22.61 -8.11 29.09
C LEU A 570 -21.81 -8.39 27.81
N THR A 571 -21.60 -9.65 27.46
CA THR A 571 -21.22 -9.98 26.08
C THR A 571 -22.41 -9.73 25.13
N SER A 572 -22.14 -9.62 23.82
CA SER A 572 -23.20 -9.48 22.82
C SER A 572 -24.25 -10.61 22.89
N GLU A 573 -23.80 -11.84 23.17
CA GLU A 573 -24.67 -13.01 23.32
C GLU A 573 -25.52 -12.95 24.59
N GLN A 574 -24.94 -12.51 25.70
CA GLN A 574 -25.68 -12.34 26.96
C GLN A 574 -26.75 -11.26 26.82
N ALA A 575 -26.44 -10.15 26.15
CA ALA A 575 -27.41 -9.09 25.87
C ALA A 575 -28.60 -9.57 25.01
N ALA A 576 -28.43 -10.66 24.24
CA ALA A 576 -29.51 -11.25 23.44
C ALA A 576 -30.47 -12.14 24.25
N VAL A 577 -30.05 -12.64 25.42
CA VAL A 577 -30.81 -13.60 26.23
C VAL A 577 -31.16 -13.08 27.64
N CYS A 578 -30.60 -11.95 28.03
CA CYS A 578 -30.79 -11.32 29.34
C CYS A 578 -31.53 -9.98 29.25
N THR A 579 -32.41 -9.73 30.21
CA THR A 579 -33.12 -8.46 30.40
C THR A 579 -32.75 -7.85 31.75
N LEU A 580 -32.30 -6.59 31.75
CA LEU A 580 -32.12 -5.80 32.97
C LEU A 580 -33.34 -4.93 33.24
N SER A 581 -33.74 -4.82 34.51
CA SER A 581 -34.87 -3.97 34.92
C SER A 581 -34.66 -3.39 36.31
N VAL A 582 -35.15 -2.17 36.51
CA VAL A 582 -35.25 -1.55 37.84
C VAL A 582 -36.56 -2.03 38.48
N VAL A 583 -36.47 -2.62 39.67
CA VAL A 583 -37.63 -3.13 40.42
C VAL A 583 -38.17 -2.06 41.35
N ASP A 584 -37.29 -1.37 42.08
CA ASP A 584 -37.64 -0.33 43.03
C ASP A 584 -36.54 0.72 43.09
N ALA A 585 -36.93 1.99 42.96
CA ALA A 585 -36.03 3.13 43.03
C ALA A 585 -36.81 4.42 43.29
N PRO A 586 -36.26 5.38 44.07
CA PRO A 586 -36.84 6.72 44.17
C PRO A 586 -36.67 7.46 42.83
N LYS A 587 -37.58 8.41 42.58
CA LYS A 587 -37.42 9.35 41.45
C LYS A 587 -36.28 10.32 41.72
N VAL A 588 -35.48 10.59 40.70
CA VAL A 588 -34.39 11.58 40.75
C VAL A 588 -34.77 12.72 39.82
N ASN A 589 -34.96 13.92 40.36
CA ASN A 589 -35.48 15.08 39.62
C ASN A 589 -36.77 14.74 38.85
N GLU A 590 -37.74 14.09 39.50
CA GLU A 590 -39.02 13.67 38.90
C GLU A 590 -38.94 12.55 37.83
N HIS A 591 -37.74 12.12 37.43
CA HIS A 591 -37.53 11.04 36.47
C HIS A 591 -37.35 9.67 37.15
N THR A 592 -37.90 8.63 36.53
CA THR A 592 -37.64 7.23 36.92
C THR A 592 -36.21 6.83 36.54
N LEU A 593 -35.67 5.83 37.22
CA LEU A 593 -34.37 5.24 36.87
C LEU A 593 -34.57 4.02 35.98
N GLN A 594 -33.65 3.82 35.04
CA GLN A 594 -33.66 2.69 34.12
C GLN A 594 -32.23 2.27 33.77
N TRP A 595 -32.07 1.02 33.36
CA TRP A 595 -30.83 0.55 32.76
C TRP A 595 -30.82 0.94 31.28
N THR A 596 -29.88 1.79 30.91
CA THR A 596 -29.72 2.27 29.54
C THR A 596 -28.46 1.67 28.94
N ASN A 597 -28.56 1.12 27.73
CA ASN A 597 -27.39 0.70 26.97
C ASN A 597 -26.61 1.95 26.54
N THR A 598 -25.38 2.07 27.02
CA THR A 598 -24.44 3.12 26.64
C THR A 598 -23.38 2.48 25.75
N SER A 599 -23.36 2.81 24.46
CA SER A 599 -22.31 2.30 23.57
C SER A 599 -20.93 2.65 24.13
N THR A 600 -20.05 1.66 24.14
CA THR A 600 -18.66 1.82 24.59
C THR A 600 -17.77 2.47 23.53
N ASN A 601 -18.22 2.52 22.27
CA ASN A 601 -17.43 3.03 21.15
C ASN A 601 -17.81 4.47 20.80
N THR A 602 -17.13 5.44 21.42
CA THR A 602 -17.16 6.85 20.97
C THR A 602 -16.21 7.10 19.79
N ASN A 603 -15.41 6.12 19.38
CA ASN A 603 -14.47 6.26 18.27
C ASN A 603 -15.11 5.76 16.98
N ASN A 604 -15.91 6.64 16.39
CA ASN A 604 -16.45 6.50 15.04
C ASN A 604 -15.28 6.60 14.03
N THR A 605 -14.45 5.56 13.95
CA THR A 605 -13.44 5.41 12.89
C THR A 605 -14.19 5.17 11.60
N GLY A 606 -13.88 5.90 10.53
CA GLY A 606 -14.67 6.01 9.28
C GLY A 606 -14.91 4.74 8.44
N PHE A 607 -14.77 3.54 9.02
CA PHE A 607 -15.23 2.27 8.48
C PHE A 607 -16.48 1.87 9.29
N GLY A 608 -17.67 1.99 8.68
CA GLY A 608 -19.00 1.92 9.30
C GLY A 608 -19.09 1.12 10.61
N GLY A 609 -19.55 1.80 11.67
CA GLY A 609 -19.56 1.30 13.05
C GLY A 609 -20.09 -0.13 13.18
N GLY A 610 -19.19 -1.05 13.55
CA GLY A 610 -19.54 -2.43 13.92
C GLY A 610 -20.40 -2.49 15.18
N LEU A 611 -20.92 -3.67 15.50
CA LEU A 611 -21.59 -3.88 16.79
C LEU A 611 -20.57 -3.82 17.93
N ASP A 612 -21.03 -3.43 19.11
CA ASP A 612 -20.20 -3.53 20.31
C ASP A 612 -20.06 -5.02 20.71
N LYS A 613 -18.81 -5.49 20.86
CA LYS A 613 -18.50 -6.84 21.35
C LYS A 613 -19.02 -7.06 22.76
N PHE A 614 -19.01 -6.00 23.56
CA PHE A 614 -19.57 -5.94 24.90
C PHE A 614 -20.60 -4.82 25.01
N VAL A 615 -21.74 -5.13 25.60
CA VAL A 615 -22.83 -4.18 25.80
C VAL A 615 -22.76 -3.66 27.24
N LEU A 616 -22.48 -2.37 27.40
CA LEU A 616 -22.45 -1.72 28.71
C LEU A 616 -23.83 -1.14 29.03
N TYR A 617 -24.49 -1.72 30.03
CA TYR A 617 -25.64 -1.10 30.65
C TYR A 617 -25.18 -0.17 31.77
N GLN A 618 -25.69 1.05 31.78
CA GLN A 618 -25.49 2.00 32.87
C GLN A 618 -26.85 2.39 33.46
N LEU A 619 -26.94 2.49 34.78
CA LEU A 619 -28.12 3.04 35.41
C LEU A 619 -28.19 4.55 35.13
N THR A 620 -29.30 5.00 34.54
CA THR A 620 -29.53 6.41 34.24
C THR A 620 -30.91 6.85 34.68
N SER A 621 -31.13 8.16 34.81
CA SER A 621 -32.48 8.71 34.76
C SER A 621 -33.09 8.50 33.36
N ALA A 622 -34.42 8.48 33.27
CA ALA A 622 -35.15 8.23 32.02
C ALA A 622 -34.89 9.28 30.92
N ASP A 623 -34.48 10.50 31.30
CA ASP A 623 -34.03 11.56 30.38
C ASP A 623 -32.57 11.39 29.91
N GLY A 624 -31.84 10.39 30.42
CA GLY A 624 -30.45 10.08 30.06
C GLY A 624 -29.39 11.02 30.65
N ILE A 625 -29.79 12.05 31.40
CA ILE A 625 -28.90 13.11 31.90
C ILE A 625 -28.11 12.68 33.13
N ARG A 626 -28.76 12.04 34.11
CA ARG A 626 -28.12 11.63 35.37
C ARG A 626 -27.60 10.20 35.26
N ARG A 627 -26.32 10.03 35.58
CA ARG A 627 -25.61 8.73 35.62
C ARG A 627 -24.93 8.44 36.96
N ASN A 628 -24.93 9.44 37.85
CA ASN A 628 -24.40 9.38 39.20
C ASN A 628 -25.54 9.69 40.16
N PHE A 629 -25.61 8.92 41.25
CA PHE A 629 -26.66 8.98 42.25
C PHE A 629 -26.08 9.06 43.66
N TYR A 630 -26.88 9.60 44.58
CA TYR A 630 -26.47 9.87 45.96
C TYR A 630 -27.65 9.65 46.91
N TYR A 631 -27.41 9.11 48.11
CA TYR A 631 -28.42 8.91 49.15
C TYR A 631 -29.65 8.09 48.74
N ILE A 632 -29.52 7.21 47.75
CA ILE A 632 -30.62 6.37 47.28
C ILE A 632 -30.22 4.90 47.26
N ASN A 633 -31.23 4.03 47.39
CA ASN A 633 -31.12 2.61 47.13
C ASN A 633 -31.87 2.29 45.85
N VAL A 634 -31.27 1.45 45.00
CA VAL A 634 -31.86 1.02 43.75
C VAL A 634 -31.84 -0.50 43.69
N SER A 635 -33.03 -1.11 43.71
CA SER A 635 -33.23 -2.54 43.51
C SER A 635 -33.37 -2.81 42.01
N SER A 636 -32.60 -3.76 41.50
CA SER A 636 -32.57 -4.12 40.08
C SER A 636 -32.50 -5.62 39.91
N THR A 637 -32.98 -6.09 38.75
CA THR A 637 -33.01 -7.50 38.38
C THR A 637 -32.35 -7.72 37.03
N LEU A 638 -31.79 -8.92 36.88
CA LEU A 638 -31.34 -9.49 35.62
C LEU A 638 -32.04 -10.83 35.46
N ALA A 639 -32.83 -10.95 34.40
CA ALA A 639 -33.50 -12.18 34.02
C ALA A 639 -32.91 -12.67 32.70
N CYS A 640 -32.22 -13.81 32.72
CA CYS A 640 -31.66 -14.48 31.55
C CYS A 640 -32.40 -15.79 31.30
N THR A 641 -32.74 -16.07 30.05
CA THR A 641 -33.45 -17.31 29.66
C THR A 641 -32.59 -18.57 29.78
N GLY A 642 -31.27 -18.42 29.90
CA GLY A 642 -30.31 -19.50 30.15
C GLY A 642 -28.88 -19.05 29.82
N THR A 643 -27.98 -20.01 29.61
CA THR A 643 -26.59 -19.75 29.19
C THR A 643 -26.46 -19.85 27.66
N PRO A 644 -26.03 -18.78 26.97
CA PRO A 644 -25.85 -18.78 25.52
C PRO A 644 -24.72 -19.74 25.10
N LYS A 645 -24.94 -20.54 24.07
CA LYS A 645 -23.93 -21.39 23.43
C LYS A 645 -24.06 -21.36 21.92
N TRP A 646 -22.93 -21.21 21.24
CA TRP A 646 -22.87 -21.29 19.79
C TRP A 646 -22.90 -22.74 19.32
N GLN A 647 -23.76 -23.03 18.35
CA GLN A 647 -23.86 -24.33 17.69
C GLN A 647 -23.61 -24.16 16.20
N ALA A 648 -22.65 -24.92 15.66
CA ALA A 648 -22.38 -24.97 14.23
C ALA A 648 -23.56 -25.54 13.45
N LEU A 649 -23.91 -24.88 12.35
CA LEU A 649 -24.91 -25.35 11.40
C LEU A 649 -24.24 -26.21 10.31
N ALA A 650 -24.95 -27.22 9.84
CA ALA A 650 -24.51 -28.05 8.71
C ALA A 650 -24.65 -27.35 7.35
N TYR A 651 -25.32 -26.19 7.31
CA TYR A 651 -25.54 -25.41 6.09
C TYR A 651 -24.21 -24.85 5.56
N GLN A 652 -23.93 -25.15 4.28
CA GLN A 652 -22.78 -24.65 3.53
C GLN A 652 -23.32 -23.90 2.31
N PRO A 653 -23.23 -22.56 2.26
CA PRO A 653 -23.68 -21.80 1.11
C PRO A 653 -22.81 -22.09 -0.12
N GLU A 654 -23.40 -22.02 -1.31
CA GLU A 654 -22.67 -22.17 -2.58
C GLU A 654 -21.63 -21.04 -2.76
N GLN A 655 -22.04 -19.81 -2.46
CA GLN A 655 -21.16 -18.65 -2.36
C GLN A 655 -21.00 -18.28 -0.89
N SER A 656 -19.78 -18.38 -0.35
CA SER A 656 -19.52 -18.23 1.08
C SER A 656 -19.84 -16.84 1.66
N TRP A 657 -20.11 -15.83 0.83
CA TRP A 657 -20.52 -14.49 1.25
C TRP A 657 -22.02 -14.22 1.06
N LEU A 658 -22.77 -15.15 0.45
CA LEU A 658 -24.20 -14.99 0.14
C LEU A 658 -25.04 -16.01 0.90
N ILE A 659 -25.68 -15.56 1.97
CA ILE A 659 -26.38 -16.42 2.91
C ILE A 659 -27.88 -16.44 2.59
N ASP A 660 -28.39 -17.62 2.19
CA ASP A 660 -29.82 -17.87 2.10
C ASP A 660 -30.44 -17.95 3.50
N ILE A 661 -31.17 -16.92 3.93
CA ILE A 661 -31.76 -16.93 5.26
C ILE A 661 -32.85 -17.99 5.43
N THR A 662 -33.41 -18.52 4.33
CA THR A 662 -34.45 -19.57 4.38
C THR A 662 -33.87 -20.92 4.80
N GLN A 663 -32.55 -21.11 4.70
CA GLN A 663 -31.84 -22.28 5.20
C GLN A 663 -31.48 -22.15 6.69
N LEU A 664 -31.65 -20.96 7.28
CA LEU A 664 -31.35 -20.71 8.68
C LEU A 664 -32.60 -20.96 9.57
N PRO A 665 -32.46 -21.68 10.70
CA PRO A 665 -33.61 -22.10 11.51
C PRO A 665 -34.16 -20.99 12.43
N ASN A 666 -35.44 -20.63 12.30
CA ASN A 666 -36.11 -19.62 13.14
C ASN A 666 -35.64 -18.16 12.91
N VAL A 667 -35.43 -17.76 11.65
CA VAL A 667 -35.20 -16.35 11.31
C VAL A 667 -36.51 -15.57 11.35
N ASP A 668 -36.53 -14.46 12.10
CA ASP A 668 -37.55 -13.42 12.02
C ASP A 668 -37.01 -12.27 11.16
N THR A 669 -37.68 -11.92 10.06
CA THR A 669 -37.25 -10.84 9.17
C THR A 669 -37.67 -9.45 9.65
N HIS A 670 -38.54 -9.36 10.66
CA HIS A 670 -38.94 -8.10 11.28
C HIS A 670 -38.01 -7.66 12.41
N GLN A 671 -37.18 -8.57 12.93
CA GLN A 671 -36.15 -8.23 13.92
C GLN A 671 -35.09 -7.28 13.31
N THR A 672 -34.36 -6.58 14.16
CA THR A 672 -33.27 -5.70 13.69
C THR A 672 -32.08 -6.51 13.18
N VAL A 673 -31.27 -5.92 12.29
CA VAL A 673 -30.01 -6.56 11.86
C VAL A 673 -29.09 -6.85 13.04
N ALA A 674 -29.04 -5.98 14.06
CA ALA A 674 -28.30 -6.22 15.30
C ALA A 674 -28.76 -7.51 16.00
N ASP A 675 -30.07 -7.72 16.14
CA ASP A 675 -30.62 -8.89 16.82
C ASP A 675 -30.39 -10.17 16.01
N PHE A 676 -30.48 -10.08 14.69
CA PHE A 676 -30.09 -11.18 13.79
C PHE A 676 -28.62 -11.57 13.99
N MET A 677 -27.70 -10.60 13.95
CA MET A 677 -26.25 -10.82 14.12
C MET A 677 -25.84 -11.24 15.55
N ARG A 678 -26.71 -11.06 16.54
CA ARG A 678 -26.53 -11.62 17.89
C ARG A 678 -26.98 -13.08 18.00
N ARG A 679 -27.91 -13.51 17.15
CA ARG A 679 -28.44 -14.89 17.13
C ARG A 679 -27.74 -15.79 16.12
N TYR A 680 -27.08 -15.19 15.13
CA TYR A 680 -26.29 -15.89 14.14
C TYR A 680 -24.93 -15.23 14.01
N ARG A 681 -23.89 -16.05 13.88
CA ARG A 681 -22.57 -15.56 13.52
C ARG A 681 -22.02 -16.30 12.33
N PHE A 682 -21.28 -15.54 11.53
CA PHE A 682 -20.62 -16.00 10.32
C PHE A 682 -19.13 -15.84 10.55
N LEU A 683 -18.40 -16.95 10.60
CA LEU A 683 -16.99 -16.97 10.96
C LEU A 683 -16.15 -17.13 9.70
N ASN A 684 -15.07 -16.36 9.60
CA ASN A 684 -14.04 -16.59 8.58
C ASN A 684 -13.13 -17.77 8.95
N ALA A 685 -12.14 -18.06 8.10
CA ALA A 685 -11.20 -19.17 8.32
C ALA A 685 -10.33 -19.01 9.59
N GLN A 686 -10.26 -17.80 10.16
CA GLN A 686 -9.56 -17.47 11.40
C GLN A 686 -10.48 -17.49 12.63
N ASN A 687 -11.73 -17.95 12.50
CA ASN A 687 -12.76 -17.92 13.54
C ASN A 687 -13.14 -16.52 14.03
N LEU A 688 -12.95 -15.49 13.20
CA LEU A 688 -13.39 -14.12 13.47
C LEU A 688 -14.76 -13.87 12.84
N GLN A 689 -15.62 -13.13 13.54
CA GLN A 689 -16.98 -12.87 13.09
C GLN A 689 -17.01 -11.80 11.99
N LEU A 690 -17.64 -12.13 10.87
CA LEU A 690 -17.80 -11.26 9.71
C LEU A 690 -18.95 -10.27 9.91
N ALA A 691 -18.75 -9.05 9.41
CA ALA A 691 -19.78 -8.04 9.32
C ALA A 691 -20.67 -8.27 8.08
N PRO A 692 -21.90 -7.73 8.07
CA PRO A 692 -22.72 -7.65 6.88
C PRO A 692 -22.08 -6.70 5.85
N ALA A 693 -22.30 -6.94 4.56
CA ALA A 693 -21.93 -5.98 3.53
C ALA A 693 -22.87 -4.76 3.60
N ILE A 694 -22.36 -3.65 4.14
CA ILE A 694 -23.13 -2.40 4.26
C ILE A 694 -23.03 -1.63 2.95
N GLN A 695 -24.19 -1.27 2.40
CA GLN A 695 -24.28 -0.50 1.17
C GLN A 695 -25.04 0.81 1.44
N GLY A 696 -24.45 1.94 1.02
CA GLY A 696 -25.01 3.27 1.26
C GLY A 696 -24.78 3.77 2.68
N ASP A 697 -25.73 4.54 3.22
CA ASP A 697 -25.62 5.12 4.57
C ASP A 697 -25.61 4.03 5.64
N SER A 698 -24.55 4.01 6.45
CA SER A 698 -24.31 3.05 7.53
C SER A 698 -24.83 3.52 8.88
N SER A 699 -25.33 4.76 9.00
CA SER A 699 -25.59 5.42 10.30
C SER A 699 -26.59 4.68 11.19
N ASP A 700 -27.59 4.02 10.60
CA ASP A 700 -28.65 3.27 11.29
C ASP A 700 -28.75 1.79 10.83
N PHE A 701 -27.75 1.28 10.09
CA PHE A 701 -27.85 -0.02 9.41
C PHE A 701 -28.24 -1.16 10.35
N TYR A 702 -27.65 -1.22 11.54
CA TYR A 702 -27.92 -2.28 12.52
C TYR A 702 -29.28 -2.18 13.20
N GLN A 703 -29.90 -0.99 13.19
CA GLN A 703 -31.23 -0.73 13.75
C GLN A 703 -32.36 -1.01 12.74
N ARG A 704 -32.03 -1.09 11.44
CA ARG A 704 -33.01 -1.41 10.40
C ARG A 704 -33.57 -2.84 10.58
N PRO A 705 -34.85 -3.07 10.24
CA PRO A 705 -35.39 -4.43 10.12
C PRO A 705 -34.61 -5.26 9.10
N LEU A 706 -34.36 -6.54 9.41
CA LEU A 706 -33.60 -7.47 8.56
C LEU A 706 -34.13 -7.48 7.12
N GLN A 707 -35.45 -7.52 6.93
CA GLN A 707 -36.08 -7.50 5.61
C GLN A 707 -35.64 -6.33 4.70
N GLN A 708 -35.23 -5.19 5.25
CA GLN A 708 -34.82 -4.02 4.47
C GLN A 708 -33.40 -4.13 3.91
N VAL A 709 -32.58 -5.02 4.48
CA VAL A 709 -31.18 -5.20 4.07
C VAL A 709 -30.97 -6.47 3.23
N LEU A 710 -31.97 -7.36 3.19
CA LEU A 710 -31.92 -8.55 2.34
C LEU A 710 -31.97 -8.17 0.86
N ARG A 711 -31.20 -8.90 0.07
CA ARG A 711 -31.25 -8.86 -1.40
C ARG A 711 -32.30 -9.85 -1.87
N GLU A 712 -33.21 -9.36 -2.72
CA GLU A 712 -34.36 -10.14 -3.21
C GLU A 712 -35.18 -10.77 -2.06
N GLU A 713 -35.28 -10.08 -0.92
CA GLU A 713 -35.99 -10.52 0.30
C GLU A 713 -35.49 -11.87 0.89
N ARG A 714 -34.34 -12.38 0.42
CA ARG A 714 -33.84 -13.73 0.75
C ARG A 714 -32.36 -13.76 1.15
N TRP A 715 -31.54 -12.97 0.49
CA TRP A 715 -30.10 -13.13 0.59
C TRP A 715 -29.50 -12.11 1.55
N PHE A 716 -28.79 -12.60 2.56
CA PHE A 716 -27.99 -11.79 3.46
C PHE A 716 -26.53 -11.80 2.99
N VAL A 717 -26.01 -10.64 2.64
CA VAL A 717 -24.66 -10.49 2.05
C VAL A 717 -23.65 -10.17 3.15
N LEU A 718 -22.54 -10.91 3.17
CA LEU A 718 -21.44 -10.73 4.11
C LEU A 718 -20.28 -9.95 3.46
N ALA A 719 -19.60 -9.15 4.27
CA ALA A 719 -18.34 -8.51 3.88
C ALA A 719 -17.15 -9.47 4.13
N GLY A 720 -17.16 -10.64 3.48
CA GLY A 720 -16.09 -11.63 3.55
C GLY A 720 -16.59 -13.07 3.36
N ARG A 721 -15.65 -14.02 3.41
CA ARG A 721 -15.91 -15.45 3.21
C ARG A 721 -16.29 -16.17 4.51
N ALA A 722 -17.53 -16.63 4.64
CA ALA A 722 -17.91 -17.50 5.75
C ALA A 722 -17.35 -18.92 5.55
N ALA A 723 -16.48 -19.34 6.46
CA ALA A 723 -16.01 -20.72 6.59
C ALA A 723 -16.96 -21.57 7.46
N GLN A 724 -17.63 -20.94 8.42
CA GLN A 724 -18.55 -21.59 9.35
C GLN A 724 -19.71 -20.66 9.72
N ILE A 725 -20.91 -21.23 9.83
CA ILE A 725 -22.11 -20.53 10.26
C ILE A 725 -22.57 -21.15 11.57
N GLU A 726 -22.85 -20.32 12.56
CA GLU A 726 -23.30 -20.78 13.86
C GLU A 726 -24.57 -20.05 14.30
N GLN A 727 -25.41 -20.77 15.02
CA GLN A 727 -26.60 -20.23 15.67
C GLN A 727 -26.40 -20.20 17.18
N LEU A 728 -26.92 -19.16 17.81
CA LEU A 728 -27.01 -19.05 19.24
C LEU A 728 -28.13 -19.95 19.76
N THR A 729 -27.77 -20.92 20.59
CA THR A 729 -28.69 -21.77 21.32
C THR A 729 -28.62 -21.44 22.80
N ILE A 730 -29.70 -21.72 23.52
CA ILE A 730 -29.79 -21.49 24.96
C ILE A 730 -29.71 -22.84 25.65
N SER A 731 -28.85 -22.95 26.65
CA SER A 731 -28.68 -24.17 27.44
C SER A 731 -28.72 -23.88 28.94
N GLY A 732 -29.05 -24.90 29.74
CA GLY A 732 -29.14 -24.79 31.19
C GLY A 732 -30.42 -24.10 31.68
N GLU A 733 -30.49 -23.90 33.00
CA GLU A 733 -31.65 -23.28 33.65
C GLU A 733 -31.64 -21.74 33.50
N PRO A 734 -32.82 -21.10 33.45
CA PRO A 734 -32.93 -19.64 33.51
C PRO A 734 -32.25 -19.05 34.76
N VAL A 735 -31.56 -17.92 34.58
CA VAL A 735 -30.87 -17.22 35.67
C VAL A 735 -31.64 -15.96 36.01
N ASN A 736 -32.09 -15.85 37.25
CA ASN A 736 -32.68 -14.63 37.79
C ASN A 736 -31.84 -14.13 38.96
N LYS A 737 -31.30 -12.92 38.82
CA LYS A 737 -30.53 -12.24 39.87
C LYS A 737 -31.23 -10.96 40.28
N GLN A 738 -31.10 -10.63 41.56
CA GLN A 738 -31.56 -9.39 42.13
C GLN A 738 -30.46 -8.79 42.99
N TRP A 739 -30.27 -7.49 42.87
CA TRP A 739 -29.28 -6.72 43.63
C TRP A 739 -29.89 -5.41 44.11
N VAL A 740 -29.38 -4.94 45.26
CA VAL A 740 -29.67 -3.60 45.78
C VAL A 740 -28.37 -2.81 45.77
N ASN A 741 -28.32 -1.75 44.97
CA ASN A 741 -27.20 -0.82 44.91
C ASN A 741 -27.48 0.36 45.85
N THR A 742 -26.62 0.57 46.84
CA THR A 742 -26.68 1.70 47.77
C THR A 742 -25.67 2.75 47.38
N PHE A 743 -26.14 3.97 47.09
CA PHE A 743 -25.29 5.07 46.68
C PHE A 743 -24.90 5.95 47.87
N PRO A 744 -23.62 6.31 48.01
CA PRO A 744 -23.13 7.07 49.15
C PRO A 744 -23.68 8.51 49.17
N ALA A 745 -23.44 9.17 50.30
CA ALA A 745 -23.64 10.60 50.44
C ALA A 745 -22.88 11.41 49.37
N LEU A 746 -23.39 12.60 49.03
CA LEU A 746 -22.57 13.61 48.37
C LEU A 746 -21.32 13.88 49.23
N PRO A 747 -20.12 13.95 48.63
CA PRO A 747 -18.90 14.29 49.37
C PRO A 747 -18.93 15.68 49.98
#